data_AF-A0A8S1CEG0-F1
#
_entry.id   AF-A0A8S1CEG0-F1
#
_cell.length_a   1.000
_cell.length_b   1.000
_cell.length_c   1.000
_cell.angle_alpha   90.00
_cell.angle_beta   90.00
_cell.angle_gamma   90.00
#
_symmetry.space_group_name_H-M   'P 1'
#
loop_
_entity.id
_entity.type
_entity.pdbx_description
1 polymer ?
#
loop_
_entity_poly.entity_id
_entity_poly.type
_entity_poly.pdbx_seq_one_letter_code
_entity_poly.pdbx_strand_id
1 'polypeptide(L)'
;MSLFRCQTAWNQNFGDGEDQCGQNCLIVCSDLTNGSNQEIIIVGSYLGMLRIFRPSIGASGTSQPSDLILEKQLGYPALALASAILRSGMRSQQLAVMSTQCVAVFNIIISLSNSDLAVTCKLEFCFERPVSESLGVCWQIIVGKFGGGDEARSGLSSIGIVTSGGALVIFEREAREPLVIKLFSAESSPLLGSSVAYSSMRDSFIVVSPSWEIQIHKYSSLVKTARDASKRQPDWSVILADPVIDLQVVSQLNEGPGILVAGQRSLTLWQWSGIIKFSRRLPFSPLCMTHHFAEECLMVLVACETLLLYRDGQLCWSSQLPCPVVNLSLIRFQGVPGHLVMLSDSMELQICYLGTEPAMFGTPTQKEGVRTNLTIEEMTEELNRINAKLQAVTTAAPPSQGDLKVSLIMGQRATRGVIRLSVVAPISLLSLSVMACKPIEASPKGVSISSLCDSVEIPLTFTISSDSAPPTSMDVNICASYAQADGTPQIIQTVATTLPLSMLLHPARQPPDDNDEQYKLNFTFLGPYNDTVRAYIPGMQSGGGTAHFSGSFGKMTVECAPGYPSKCSLQSNSVALLCLVGSSVLGTAGLLPSVPKSKEPLEWMLGLIDVLFEKRRHRDSSMEELKSKTYWARQVQFSLLSRYRDQTASVLNGMDTLLMQAFQDINHLANKLVKMNTELERVERQLGCAIKLCCQLVAVSAAANAAKSELLEAIEASVSSSFIHKALCSL
;
A
#
# COMPACT_ATOMS: atom_id res chain seq x y z
N MET A 1 13.29 -9.48 -32.11
CA MET A 1 12.21 -8.88 -31.28
C MET A 1 12.70 -7.53 -30.78
N SER A 2 12.30 -6.42 -31.40
CA SER A 2 12.96 -5.13 -31.14
C SER A 2 12.05 -3.91 -31.01
N LEU A 3 10.75 -4.00 -31.33
CA LEU A 3 9.81 -2.87 -31.23
C LEU A 3 9.81 -2.25 -29.83
N PHE A 4 9.90 -0.91 -29.79
CA PHE A 4 9.94 -0.10 -28.56
C PHE A 4 11.08 -0.46 -27.60
N ARG A 5 12.20 -0.99 -28.13
CA ARG A 5 13.45 -1.18 -27.38
C ARG A 5 14.60 -0.46 -28.06
N CYS A 6 15.41 0.23 -27.29
CA CYS A 6 16.72 0.68 -27.75
C CYS A 6 17.61 -0.54 -27.92
N GLN A 7 18.04 -0.80 -29.16
CA GLN A 7 18.93 -1.91 -29.48
C GLN A 7 20.38 -1.43 -29.41
N THR A 8 21.21 -2.18 -28.72
CA THR A 8 22.63 -1.88 -28.55
C THR A 8 23.39 -2.34 -29.80
N ALA A 9 24.03 -1.39 -30.49
CA ALA A 9 24.94 -1.65 -31.59
C ALA A 9 26.39 -1.83 -31.11
N TRP A 10 26.78 -1.12 -30.05
CA TRP A 10 28.10 -1.20 -29.42
C TRP A 10 27.95 -0.90 -27.93
N ASN A 11 28.72 -1.58 -27.08
CA ASN A 11 28.70 -1.35 -25.64
C ASN A 11 30.08 -1.66 -25.07
N GLN A 12 30.55 -0.85 -24.14
CA GLN A 12 31.70 -1.16 -23.32
C GLN A 12 31.45 -0.66 -21.89
N ASN A 13 31.78 -1.50 -20.91
CA ASN A 13 31.72 -1.17 -19.49
C ASN A 13 33.15 -1.10 -18.93
N PHE A 14 33.44 -0.03 -18.21
CA PHE A 14 34.76 0.26 -17.64
C PHE A 14 34.67 0.78 -16.20
N GLY A 15 33.52 0.62 -15.55
CA GLY A 15 33.36 0.97 -14.15
C GLY A 15 33.91 -0.12 -13.23
N ASP A 16 34.84 0.23 -12.35
CA ASP A 16 35.32 -0.64 -11.26
C ASP A 16 34.37 -0.59 -10.02
N GLY A 17 33.12 -0.19 -10.22
CA GLY A 17 32.09 -0.03 -9.18
C GLY A 17 32.17 1.29 -8.38
N GLU A 18 33.36 1.87 -8.20
CA GLU A 18 33.55 3.19 -7.56
C GLU A 18 33.61 4.36 -8.57
N ASP A 19 33.90 4.07 -9.83
CA ASP A 19 34.04 5.09 -10.87
C ASP A 19 32.66 5.62 -11.29
N GLN A 20 32.48 6.95 -11.23
CA GLN A 20 31.21 7.63 -11.51
C GLN A 20 31.40 8.82 -12.44
N CYS A 21 30.32 9.19 -13.13
CA CYS A 21 30.29 10.37 -13.99
C CYS A 21 28.94 11.11 -13.92
N GLY A 22 28.92 12.33 -14.46
CA GLY A 22 27.74 13.19 -14.51
C GLY A 22 27.33 13.58 -15.92
N GLN A 23 26.30 14.42 -16.00
CA GLN A 23 25.69 14.84 -17.26
C GLN A 23 26.67 15.55 -18.20
N ASN A 24 27.71 16.22 -17.73
CA ASN A 24 28.64 16.95 -18.62
C ASN A 24 29.93 16.17 -18.94
N CYS A 25 29.99 14.88 -18.61
CA CYS A 25 31.19 14.06 -18.72
C CYS A 25 31.35 13.31 -20.05
N LEU A 26 30.40 13.45 -20.99
CA LEU A 26 30.42 12.83 -22.31
C LEU A 26 30.35 13.91 -23.40
N ILE A 27 31.24 13.82 -24.38
CA ILE A 27 31.14 14.59 -25.62
C ILE A 27 31.43 13.71 -26.85
N VAL A 28 30.77 14.03 -27.96
CA VAL A 28 31.01 13.44 -29.27
C VAL A 28 31.61 14.52 -30.17
N CYS A 29 32.72 14.22 -30.86
CA CYS A 29 33.46 15.21 -31.63
C CYS A 29 33.93 14.64 -32.97
N SER A 30 33.72 15.37 -34.07
CA SER A 30 34.27 15.06 -35.40
C SER A 30 35.62 15.74 -35.67
N ASP A 31 35.71 17.02 -35.31
CA ASP A 31 36.75 17.94 -35.81
C ASP A 31 38.09 17.88 -35.03
N LEU A 32 38.22 16.92 -34.11
CA LEU A 32 39.46 16.64 -33.38
C LEU A 32 40.42 15.77 -34.20
N THR A 33 39.91 15.06 -35.20
CA THR A 33 40.70 14.23 -36.09
C THR A 33 41.03 15.05 -37.35
N ASN A 34 42.30 15.11 -37.76
CA ASN A 34 42.74 15.88 -38.93
C ASN A 34 42.09 15.38 -40.24
N GLY A 35 40.84 15.76 -40.51
CA GLY A 35 40.13 15.51 -41.75
C GLY A 35 39.46 14.14 -41.90
N SER A 36 39.39 13.30 -40.85
CA SER A 36 38.55 12.08 -40.92
C SER A 36 37.11 12.40 -40.53
N ASN A 37 36.14 12.05 -41.37
CA ASN A 37 34.69 12.17 -41.07
C ASN A 37 34.20 11.21 -39.96
N GLN A 38 35.11 10.64 -39.17
CA GLN A 38 34.77 9.72 -38.09
C GLN A 38 34.74 10.49 -36.77
N GLU A 39 33.62 10.35 -36.08
CA GLU A 39 33.40 10.95 -34.77
C GLU A 39 34.02 10.08 -33.67
N ILE A 40 34.64 10.73 -32.69
CA ILE A 40 35.20 10.10 -31.50
C ILE A 40 34.32 10.42 -30.29
N ILE A 41 34.31 9.49 -29.34
CA ILE A 41 33.59 9.64 -28.08
C ILE A 41 34.63 9.87 -26.98
N ILE A 42 34.44 10.92 -26.18
CA ILE A 42 35.34 11.24 -25.07
C ILE A 42 34.52 11.17 -23.79
N VAL A 43 35.01 10.40 -22.83
CA VAL A 43 34.40 10.21 -21.51
C VAL A 43 35.38 10.61 -20.43
N GLY A 44 34.93 11.46 -19.51
CA GLY A 44 35.63 11.81 -18.29
C GLY A 44 34.96 11.17 -17.08
N SER A 45 35.74 10.93 -16.03
CA SER A 45 35.22 10.43 -14.76
C SER A 45 35.61 11.32 -13.58
N TYR A 46 34.88 11.18 -12.48
CA TYR A 46 35.17 11.88 -11.23
C TYR A 46 36.46 11.40 -10.54
N LEU A 47 36.96 10.21 -10.86
CA LEU A 47 38.28 9.77 -10.42
C LEU A 47 39.42 10.40 -11.24
N GLY A 48 39.10 11.14 -12.31
CA GLY A 48 40.07 11.79 -13.17
C GLY A 48 40.60 10.92 -14.31
N MET A 49 39.89 9.83 -14.62
CA MET A 49 40.18 9.01 -15.80
C MET A 49 39.57 9.66 -17.05
N LEU A 50 40.40 9.89 -18.06
CA LEU A 50 39.97 10.38 -19.37
C LEU A 50 40.14 9.26 -20.40
N ARG A 51 39.05 8.90 -21.08
CA ARG A 51 38.99 7.83 -22.07
C ARG A 51 38.52 8.36 -23.42
N ILE A 52 39.20 7.96 -24.49
CA ILE A 52 38.83 8.32 -25.86
C ILE A 52 38.56 7.05 -26.65
N PHE A 53 37.35 6.95 -27.19
CA PHE A 53 36.88 5.83 -27.97
C PHE A 53 36.72 6.22 -29.44
N ARG A 54 37.12 5.30 -30.32
CA ARG A 54 36.78 5.26 -31.74
C ARG A 54 36.10 3.93 -31.99
N PRO A 55 34.79 3.86 -31.78
CA PRO A 55 34.06 2.61 -31.82
C PRO A 55 34.05 2.06 -33.26
N SER A 56 34.44 0.79 -33.42
CA SER A 56 34.40 0.07 -34.68
C SER A 56 33.56 -1.20 -34.52
N ILE A 57 32.86 -1.62 -35.57
CA ILE A 57 32.15 -2.91 -35.55
C ILE A 57 33.18 -3.98 -35.97
N GLY A 58 33.63 -4.79 -35.01
CA GLY A 58 34.39 -6.00 -35.32
C GLY A 58 33.56 -7.02 -36.08
N ALA A 59 34.20 -8.00 -36.72
CA ALA A 59 33.52 -9.05 -37.50
C ALA A 59 32.47 -9.87 -36.70
N SER A 60 32.51 -9.81 -35.38
CA SER A 60 31.60 -10.49 -34.44
C SER A 60 30.45 -9.62 -33.91
N GLY A 61 30.32 -8.35 -34.33
CA GLY A 61 29.28 -7.44 -33.83
C GLY A 61 29.41 -7.08 -32.35
N THR A 62 30.61 -7.23 -31.77
CA THR A 62 30.93 -6.90 -30.37
C THR A 62 32.05 -5.86 -30.31
N SER A 63 32.08 -5.07 -29.23
CA SER A 63 33.13 -4.09 -28.95
C SER A 63 34.51 -4.73 -28.96
N GLN A 64 35.46 -4.12 -29.65
CA GLN A 64 36.84 -4.59 -29.71
C GLN A 64 37.71 -3.81 -28.72
N PRO A 65 38.73 -4.43 -28.09
CA PRO A 65 39.68 -3.70 -27.25
C PRO A 65 40.40 -2.55 -27.99
N SER A 66 40.52 -2.64 -29.33
CA SER A 66 41.08 -1.59 -30.18
C SER A 66 40.22 -0.33 -30.30
N ASP A 67 38.97 -0.37 -29.84
CA ASP A 67 38.07 0.78 -29.87
C ASP A 67 38.48 1.85 -28.84
N LEU A 68 39.17 1.46 -27.77
CA LEU A 68 39.78 2.37 -26.81
C LEU A 68 41.14 2.84 -27.34
N ILE A 69 41.25 4.11 -27.72
CA ILE A 69 42.49 4.67 -28.30
C ILE A 69 43.39 5.30 -27.24
N LEU A 70 42.80 5.86 -26.19
CA LEU A 70 43.53 6.51 -25.11
C LEU A 70 42.79 6.28 -23.79
N GLU A 71 43.54 5.88 -22.78
CA GLU A 71 43.13 5.93 -21.38
C GLU A 71 44.25 6.62 -20.60
N LYS A 72 43.92 7.71 -19.91
CA LYS A 72 44.90 8.51 -19.17
C LYS A 72 44.32 9.03 -17.86
N GLN A 73 45.03 8.79 -16.76
CA GLN A 73 44.76 9.39 -15.46
C GLN A 73 45.28 10.84 -15.45
N LEU A 74 44.40 11.80 -15.19
CA LEU A 74 44.72 13.22 -15.11
C LEU A 74 45.18 13.66 -13.71
N GLY A 75 44.84 12.88 -12.67
CA GLY A 75 45.17 13.18 -11.26
C GLY A 75 44.22 14.18 -10.58
N TYR A 76 43.19 14.64 -11.29
CA TYR A 76 42.13 15.52 -10.79
C TYR A 76 40.78 15.13 -11.44
N PRO A 77 39.63 15.37 -10.77
CA PRO A 77 38.32 14.98 -11.28
C PRO A 77 37.98 15.70 -12.58
N ALA A 78 37.40 14.99 -13.55
CA ALA A 78 36.84 15.57 -14.77
C ALA A 78 35.32 15.78 -14.58
N LEU A 79 34.91 16.99 -14.19
CA LEU A 79 33.51 17.33 -13.92
C LEU A 79 32.71 17.62 -15.18
N ALA A 80 33.35 18.24 -16.17
CA ALA A 80 32.75 18.55 -17.46
C ALA A 80 33.78 18.56 -18.58
N LEU A 81 33.34 18.20 -19.78
CA LEU A 81 34.13 18.22 -21.01
C LEU A 81 33.52 19.20 -22.01
N ALA A 82 34.37 19.90 -22.76
CA ALA A 82 33.94 20.70 -23.90
C ALA A 82 34.99 20.64 -25.02
N SER A 83 34.57 20.84 -26.26
CA SER A 83 35.46 20.88 -27.42
C SER A 83 35.21 22.15 -28.23
N ALA A 84 36.27 22.88 -28.56
CA ALA A 84 36.23 24.01 -29.48
C ALA A 84 37.64 24.40 -29.94
N ILE A 85 37.74 25.36 -30.87
CA ILE A 85 39.01 25.99 -31.22
C ILE A 85 39.36 27.01 -30.13
N LEU A 86 40.29 26.68 -29.25
CA LEU A 86 40.70 27.43 -28.05
C LEU A 86 42.10 28.03 -28.16
N ARG A 87 42.89 27.63 -29.16
CA ARG A 87 44.25 28.14 -29.41
C ARG A 87 44.35 28.84 -30.75
N SER A 88 45.03 29.98 -30.78
CA SER A 88 45.27 30.70 -32.03
C SER A 88 46.14 29.88 -32.98
N GLY A 89 45.82 29.93 -34.28
CA GLY A 89 46.58 29.24 -35.34
C GLY A 89 46.32 27.74 -35.48
N MET A 90 45.50 27.14 -34.62
CA MET A 90 45.06 25.76 -34.77
C MET A 90 43.80 25.65 -35.64
N ARG A 91 43.73 24.61 -36.48
CA ARG A 91 42.55 24.31 -37.30
C ARG A 91 41.65 23.23 -36.70
N SER A 92 42.23 22.32 -35.90
CA SER A 92 41.48 21.32 -35.13
C SER A 92 40.95 21.94 -33.84
N GLN A 93 39.87 21.34 -33.31
CA GLN A 93 39.39 21.68 -31.98
C GLN A 93 40.38 21.17 -30.91
N GLN A 94 40.31 21.72 -29.70
CA GLN A 94 41.00 21.25 -28.50
C GLN A 94 39.97 20.79 -27.49
N LEU A 95 40.38 19.85 -26.63
CA LEU A 95 39.57 19.35 -25.52
C LEU A 95 39.81 20.23 -24.29
N ALA A 96 38.77 20.84 -23.76
CA ALA A 96 38.78 21.46 -22.44
C ALA A 96 38.20 20.47 -21.41
N VAL A 97 38.98 20.18 -20.37
CA VAL A 97 38.58 19.37 -19.22
C VAL A 97 38.45 20.30 -18.01
N MET A 98 37.24 20.39 -17.47
CA MET A 98 36.95 21.17 -16.27
C MET A 98 37.10 20.30 -15.02
N SER A 99 37.89 20.77 -14.07
CA SER A 99 38.01 20.22 -12.72
C SER A 99 37.37 21.16 -11.69
N THR A 100 37.51 20.85 -10.40
CA THR A 100 36.87 21.60 -9.30
C THR A 100 37.29 23.07 -9.23
N GLN A 101 38.53 23.39 -9.59
CA GLN A 101 39.07 24.75 -9.50
C GLN A 101 39.91 25.17 -10.70
N CYS A 102 39.92 24.39 -11.79
CA CYS A 102 40.66 24.75 -13.00
C CYS A 102 40.00 24.20 -14.25
N VAL A 103 40.39 24.76 -15.40
CA VAL A 103 40.13 24.17 -16.71
C VAL A 103 41.48 23.92 -17.39
N ALA A 104 41.73 22.66 -17.73
CA ALA A 104 42.90 22.24 -18.47
C ALA A 104 42.52 22.02 -19.94
N VAL A 105 43.29 22.59 -20.85
CA VAL A 105 43.09 22.46 -22.30
C VAL A 105 44.16 21.53 -22.86
N PHE A 106 43.70 20.53 -23.62
CA PHE A 106 44.51 19.50 -24.24
C PHE A 106 44.32 19.50 -25.75
N ASN A 107 45.42 19.26 -26.46
CA ASN A 107 45.40 18.93 -27.87
C ASN A 107 45.44 17.40 -28.04
N ILE A 108 44.58 16.88 -28.89
CA ILE A 108 44.51 15.45 -29.19
C ILE A 108 45.14 15.24 -30.56
N ILE A 109 46.21 14.45 -30.61
CA ILE A 109 46.89 14.08 -31.85
C ILE A 109 46.69 12.59 -32.07
N ILE A 110 45.94 12.26 -33.12
CA ILE A 110 45.70 10.88 -33.53
C ILE A 110 46.55 10.61 -34.78
N SER A 111 47.53 9.72 -34.66
CA SER A 111 48.36 9.25 -35.76
C SER A 111 47.99 7.81 -36.14
N LEU A 112 47.67 7.61 -37.42
CA LEU A 112 47.49 6.29 -38.02
C LEU A 112 48.87 5.78 -38.47
N SER A 113 49.29 4.61 -38.00
CA SER A 113 50.48 3.94 -38.53
C SER A 113 50.13 3.15 -39.81
N ASN A 114 51.11 2.96 -40.69
CA ASN A 114 50.93 2.32 -42.01
C ASN A 114 50.49 0.84 -41.96
N SER A 115 50.49 0.22 -40.78
CA SER A 115 49.80 -1.06 -40.54
C SER A 115 48.48 -0.74 -39.84
N ASP A 116 47.35 -1.08 -40.46
CA ASP A 116 45.96 -0.82 -40.02
C ASP A 116 45.58 -1.37 -38.61
N LEU A 117 46.56 -1.75 -37.79
CA LEU A 117 46.42 -2.36 -36.47
C LEU A 117 46.82 -1.45 -35.31
N ALA A 118 47.54 -0.33 -35.53
CA ALA A 118 47.98 0.54 -34.43
C ALA A 118 47.64 2.01 -34.68
N VAL A 119 46.46 2.43 -34.19
CA VAL A 119 46.12 3.84 -34.01
C VAL A 119 46.78 4.31 -32.72
N THR A 120 47.61 5.35 -32.80
CA THR A 120 48.25 5.95 -31.62
C THR A 120 47.61 7.31 -31.34
N CYS A 121 47.09 7.49 -30.13
CA CYS A 121 46.57 8.77 -29.67
C CYS A 121 47.54 9.36 -28.64
N LYS A 122 47.93 10.61 -28.84
CA LYS A 122 48.72 11.39 -27.87
C LYS A 122 47.90 12.57 -27.38
N LEU A 123 47.85 12.73 -26.06
CA LEU A 123 47.23 13.86 -25.39
C LEU A 123 48.30 14.85 -24.95
N GLU A 124 48.43 15.95 -25.68
CA GLU A 124 49.36 17.05 -25.39
C GLU A 124 48.68 18.11 -24.53
N PHE A 125 49.31 18.49 -23.43
CA PHE A 125 48.83 19.58 -22.59
C PHE A 125 49.15 20.94 -23.24
N CYS A 126 48.14 21.79 -23.39
CA CYS A 126 48.31 23.14 -23.96
C CYS A 126 48.54 24.18 -22.86
N PHE A 127 47.55 24.33 -21.97
CA PHE A 127 47.57 25.27 -20.86
C PHE A 127 46.48 24.94 -19.84
N GLU A 128 46.64 25.47 -18.63
CA GLU A 128 45.66 25.38 -17.55
C GLU A 128 45.25 26.78 -17.11
N ARG A 129 43.97 26.93 -16.77
CA ARG A 129 43.37 28.16 -16.27
C ARG A 129 42.83 27.92 -14.85
N PRO A 130 43.46 28.49 -13.82
CA PRO A 130 42.96 28.38 -12.46
C PRO A 130 41.75 29.31 -12.25
N VAL A 131 40.81 28.86 -11.44
CA VAL A 131 39.67 29.63 -10.95
C VAL A 131 39.92 29.90 -9.47
N SER A 132 39.74 31.16 -9.04
CA SER A 132 39.98 31.53 -7.64
C SER A 132 39.04 30.78 -6.70
N GLU A 133 39.58 30.20 -5.63
CA GLU A 133 38.80 29.48 -4.60
C GLU A 133 37.71 30.37 -3.97
N SER A 134 37.92 31.68 -3.93
CA SER A 134 36.96 32.66 -3.43
C SER A 134 35.63 32.71 -4.21
N LEU A 135 35.61 32.20 -5.44
CA LEU A 135 34.43 32.14 -6.31
C LEU A 135 33.67 30.81 -6.16
N GLY A 136 34.23 29.85 -5.42
CA GLY A 136 33.68 28.51 -5.24
C GLY A 136 34.14 27.50 -6.29
N VAL A 137 33.48 26.33 -6.31
CA VAL A 137 33.79 25.21 -7.21
C VAL A 137 33.20 25.44 -8.61
N CYS A 138 33.92 25.05 -9.66
CA CYS A 138 33.43 25.03 -11.03
C CYS A 138 32.21 24.11 -11.19
N TRP A 139 31.12 24.64 -11.75
CA TRP A 139 29.84 23.96 -11.91
C TRP A 139 29.57 23.54 -13.35
N GLN A 140 29.78 24.45 -14.30
CA GLN A 140 29.49 24.23 -15.71
C GLN A 140 30.52 24.94 -16.59
N ILE A 141 30.92 24.28 -17.68
CA ILE A 141 31.75 24.87 -18.74
C ILE A 141 30.88 25.25 -19.93
N ILE A 142 31.14 26.43 -20.49
CA ILE A 142 30.49 26.95 -21.68
C ILE A 142 31.59 27.38 -22.62
N VAL A 143 31.48 27.00 -23.90
CA VAL A 143 32.44 27.42 -24.90
C VAL A 143 31.70 28.07 -26.05
N GLY A 144 32.21 29.21 -26.50
CA GLY A 144 31.55 29.96 -27.56
C GLY A 144 32.36 31.16 -28.03
N LYS A 145 31.92 31.75 -29.14
CA LYS A 145 32.48 32.99 -29.68
C LYS A 145 31.77 34.17 -29.02
N PHE A 146 32.19 34.52 -27.81
CA PHE A 146 31.60 35.63 -27.06
C PHE A 146 31.98 36.98 -27.69
N GLY A 147 31.02 37.90 -27.82
CA GLY A 147 31.23 39.27 -28.28
C GLY A 147 31.04 39.51 -29.78
N GLY A 148 30.75 38.48 -30.57
CA GLY A 148 30.29 38.59 -31.96
C GLY A 148 31.15 39.39 -32.95
N GLY A 149 32.36 39.84 -32.56
CA GLY A 149 33.17 40.79 -33.35
C GLY A 149 33.73 40.22 -34.66
N ASP A 150 34.37 41.08 -35.46
CA ASP A 150 35.02 40.90 -36.80
C ASP A 150 35.99 39.68 -36.96
N GLU A 151 36.07 38.84 -35.94
CA GLU A 151 36.93 37.68 -35.77
C GLU A 151 36.28 36.36 -36.19
N ALA A 152 35.14 36.42 -36.87
CA ALA A 152 34.59 35.29 -37.62
C ALA A 152 35.64 34.64 -38.56
N ARG A 153 36.71 35.38 -38.92
CA ARG A 153 37.87 34.91 -39.69
C ARG A 153 38.89 34.06 -38.89
N SER A 154 39.00 34.23 -37.57
CA SER A 154 39.96 33.50 -36.72
C SER A 154 39.42 32.16 -36.22
N GLY A 155 38.09 32.03 -36.08
CA GLY A 155 37.45 30.80 -35.60
C GLY A 155 37.62 30.51 -34.10
N LEU A 156 38.41 31.31 -33.38
CA LEU A 156 38.75 31.11 -31.98
C LEU A 156 37.55 31.31 -31.05
N SER A 157 37.40 30.43 -30.08
CA SER A 157 36.35 30.41 -29.07
C SER A 157 36.92 30.75 -27.69
N SER A 158 36.10 31.37 -26.85
CA SER A 158 36.43 31.68 -25.46
C SER A 158 35.77 30.69 -24.51
N ILE A 159 36.33 30.53 -23.32
CA ILE A 159 35.85 29.61 -22.29
C ILE A 159 35.13 30.41 -21.22
N GLY A 160 33.89 30.07 -20.92
CA GLY A 160 33.12 30.55 -19.78
C GLY A 160 32.97 29.44 -18.75
N ILE A 161 33.21 29.75 -17.48
CA ILE A 161 32.99 28.83 -16.36
C ILE A 161 31.95 29.44 -15.45
N VAL A 162 30.90 28.68 -15.16
CA VAL A 162 29.94 29.01 -14.11
C VAL A 162 30.43 28.38 -12.82
N THR A 163 30.51 29.19 -11.77
CA THR A 163 30.89 28.74 -10.44
C THR A 163 29.65 28.51 -9.57
N SER A 164 29.77 27.64 -8.57
CA SER A 164 28.75 27.42 -7.54
C SER A 164 28.38 28.70 -6.77
N GLY A 165 29.32 29.67 -6.66
CA GLY A 165 29.06 30.99 -6.09
C GLY A 165 28.25 31.94 -6.98
N GLY A 166 27.80 31.50 -8.17
CA GLY A 166 27.01 32.31 -9.09
C GLY A 166 27.80 33.38 -9.83
N ALA A 167 29.10 33.17 -10.02
CA ALA A 167 29.92 33.99 -10.90
C ALA A 167 30.17 33.27 -12.23
N LEU A 168 30.09 34.01 -13.33
CA LEU A 168 30.53 33.61 -14.67
C LEU A 168 31.94 34.15 -14.89
N VAL A 169 32.91 33.24 -14.99
CA VAL A 169 34.33 33.52 -15.21
C VAL A 169 34.65 33.29 -16.67
N ILE A 170 34.97 34.35 -17.41
CA ILE A 170 35.23 34.29 -18.84
C ILE A 170 36.71 34.43 -19.10
N PHE A 171 37.31 33.41 -19.70
CA PHE A 171 38.65 33.44 -20.26
C PHE A 171 38.55 33.83 -21.72
N GLU A 172 38.74 35.12 -22.00
CA GLU A 172 38.85 35.60 -23.37
C GLU A 172 40.14 35.06 -24.01
N ARG A 173 39.98 34.08 -24.91
CA ARG A 173 41.07 33.52 -25.72
C ARG A 173 42.27 33.05 -24.86
N GLU A 174 43.45 33.59 -25.13
CA GLU A 174 44.69 33.26 -24.45
C GLU A 174 45.01 34.22 -23.27
N ALA A 175 44.11 35.17 -22.96
CA ALA A 175 44.33 36.13 -21.87
C ALA A 175 44.57 35.43 -20.52
N ARG A 176 45.52 35.94 -19.73
CA ARG A 176 45.88 35.38 -18.42
C ARG A 176 44.87 35.73 -17.33
N GLU A 177 44.29 36.93 -17.39
CA GLU A 177 43.32 37.39 -16.41
C GLU A 177 41.89 37.10 -16.91
N PRO A 178 41.06 36.41 -16.12
CA PRO A 178 39.67 36.20 -16.47
C PRO A 178 38.81 37.43 -16.18
N LEU A 179 37.81 37.66 -17.03
CA LEU A 179 36.71 38.56 -16.72
C LEU A 179 35.73 37.85 -15.77
N VAL A 180 35.63 38.32 -14.54
CA VAL A 180 34.69 37.78 -13.55
C VAL A 180 33.42 38.62 -13.53
N ILE A 181 32.28 37.99 -13.78
CA ILE A 181 30.96 38.60 -13.81
C ILE A 181 30.10 37.95 -12.74
N LYS A 182 29.73 38.67 -11.69
CA LYS A 182 28.77 38.15 -10.69
C LYS A 182 27.38 38.11 -11.31
N LEU A 183 26.77 36.95 -11.51
CA LEU A 183 25.47 36.80 -12.17
C LEU A 183 24.30 37.29 -11.30
N PHE A 184 24.41 37.11 -9.98
CA PHE A 184 23.34 37.43 -9.02
C PHE A 184 23.76 38.51 -8.02
N SER A 185 22.78 39.19 -7.43
CA SER A 185 22.99 40.17 -6.37
C SER A 185 23.35 39.47 -5.04
N ALA A 186 24.00 40.19 -4.13
CA ALA A 186 24.42 39.67 -2.83
C ALA A 186 23.25 39.20 -1.94
N GLU A 187 22.05 39.75 -2.14
CA GLU A 187 20.82 39.39 -1.40
C GLU A 187 20.23 38.05 -1.83
N SER A 188 20.57 37.58 -3.03
CA SER A 188 20.14 36.31 -3.61
C SER A 188 21.35 35.37 -3.71
N SER A 189 21.87 34.92 -2.57
CA SER A 189 22.96 33.94 -2.56
C SER A 189 22.49 32.64 -3.23
N PRO A 190 23.12 32.19 -4.33
CA PRO A 190 22.75 30.94 -4.97
C PRO A 190 23.14 29.77 -4.05
N LEU A 191 22.13 29.11 -3.48
CA LEU A 191 22.31 27.86 -2.73
C LEU A 191 22.56 26.66 -3.67
N LEU A 192 22.30 26.82 -4.98
CA LEU A 192 22.51 25.81 -6.01
C LEU A 192 23.16 26.44 -7.25
N GLY A 193 23.91 25.63 -8.00
CA GLY A 193 24.52 26.06 -9.27
C GLY A 193 23.46 26.42 -10.31
N SER A 194 23.62 27.59 -10.94
CA SER A 194 22.75 28.06 -12.03
C SER A 194 23.09 27.36 -13.34
N SER A 195 22.08 26.90 -14.09
CA SER A 195 22.27 26.46 -15.46
C SER A 195 22.39 27.68 -16.38
N VAL A 196 23.44 27.70 -17.21
CA VAL A 196 23.70 28.78 -18.14
C VAL A 196 24.01 28.21 -19.52
N ALA A 197 23.43 28.80 -20.56
CA ALA A 197 23.73 28.46 -21.94
C ALA A 197 24.06 29.73 -22.73
N TYR A 198 24.76 29.58 -23.86
CA TYR A 198 25.16 30.69 -24.72
C TYR A 198 24.68 30.48 -26.15
N SER A 199 24.11 31.53 -26.75
CA SER A 199 23.74 31.55 -28.16
C SER A 199 24.70 32.41 -28.96
N SER A 200 25.48 31.79 -29.84
CA SER A 200 26.42 32.50 -30.72
C SER A 200 25.72 33.37 -31.77
N MET A 201 24.51 33.01 -32.20
CA MET A 201 23.75 33.76 -33.22
C MET A 201 23.27 35.13 -32.74
N ARG A 202 23.03 35.28 -31.43
CA ARG A 202 22.49 36.51 -30.81
C ARG A 202 23.47 37.13 -29.80
N ASP A 203 24.66 36.56 -29.65
CA ASP A 203 25.70 36.97 -28.71
C ASP A 203 25.14 37.26 -27.30
N SER A 204 24.43 36.28 -26.75
CA SER A 204 23.69 36.43 -25.50
C SER A 204 23.74 35.16 -24.66
N PHE A 205 23.85 35.37 -23.34
CA PHE A 205 23.79 34.33 -22.32
C PHE A 205 22.36 34.18 -21.82
N ILE A 206 21.96 32.93 -21.65
CA ILE A 206 20.69 32.52 -21.05
C ILE A 206 21.05 31.99 -19.67
N VAL A 207 20.59 32.67 -18.63
CA VAL A 207 20.90 32.35 -17.24
C VAL A 207 19.62 31.96 -16.53
N VAL A 208 19.63 30.81 -15.86
CA VAL A 208 18.54 30.40 -14.97
C VAL A 208 18.89 30.80 -13.55
N SER A 209 18.09 31.69 -12.97
CA SER A 209 18.27 32.12 -11.58
C SER A 209 17.80 31.06 -10.59
N PRO A 210 18.26 31.11 -9.32
CA PRO A 210 17.77 30.24 -8.26
C PRO A 210 16.25 30.37 -7.98
N SER A 211 15.63 31.50 -8.34
CA SER A 211 14.18 31.72 -8.27
C SER A 211 13.41 31.13 -9.46
N TRP A 212 14.06 30.26 -10.24
CA TRP A 212 13.52 29.60 -11.44
C TRP A 212 13.13 30.60 -12.54
N GLU A 213 13.78 31.76 -12.58
CA GLU A 213 13.57 32.75 -13.63
C GLU A 213 14.63 32.59 -14.72
N ILE A 214 14.20 32.40 -15.97
CA ILE A 214 15.08 32.51 -17.14
C ILE A 214 15.31 33.98 -17.42
N GLN A 215 16.58 34.36 -17.57
CA GLN A 215 16.99 35.71 -17.92
C GLN A 215 17.93 35.68 -19.13
N ILE A 216 17.66 36.53 -20.12
CA ILE A 216 18.57 36.71 -21.27
C ILE A 216 19.39 37.97 -21.09
N HIS A 217 20.71 37.82 -21.18
CA HIS A 217 21.67 38.92 -21.07
C HIS A 217 22.59 38.95 -22.28
N LYS A 218 22.59 40.06 -23.02
CA LYS A 218 23.56 40.30 -24.10
C LYS A 218 24.97 40.36 -23.54
N TYR A 219 25.95 39.78 -24.23
CA TYR A 219 27.35 39.78 -23.76
C TYR A 219 27.87 41.19 -23.48
N SER A 220 27.63 42.13 -24.41
CA SER A 220 28.03 43.53 -24.25
C SER A 220 27.42 44.23 -23.03
N SER A 221 26.25 43.79 -22.55
CA SER A 221 25.63 44.30 -21.32
C SER A 221 26.26 43.69 -20.07
N LEU A 222 26.57 42.39 -20.11
CA LEU A 222 27.25 41.67 -19.02
C LEU A 222 28.63 42.23 -18.74
N VAL A 223 29.42 42.49 -19.79
CA VAL A 223 30.77 43.07 -19.64
C VAL A 223 30.72 44.46 -19.00
N LYS A 224 29.78 45.32 -19.42
CA LYS A 224 29.59 46.66 -18.83
C LYS A 224 29.20 46.61 -17.35
N THR A 225 28.43 45.60 -16.96
CA THR A 225 27.89 45.42 -15.60
C THR A 225 28.65 44.37 -14.78
N ALA A 226 29.89 44.04 -15.16
CA ALA A 226 30.65 42.95 -14.55
C ALA A 226 30.82 43.11 -13.03
N ARG A 227 31.03 44.35 -12.55
CA ARG A 227 31.24 44.66 -11.12
C ARG A 227 29.94 44.99 -10.36
N ASP A 228 28.92 45.51 -11.03
CA ASP A 228 27.66 45.99 -10.43
C ASP A 228 26.47 45.11 -10.85
N ALA A 229 26.26 43.98 -10.18
CA ALA A 229 25.14 43.09 -10.47
C ALA A 229 23.75 43.74 -10.27
N SER A 230 23.63 44.73 -9.37
CA SER A 230 22.37 45.43 -9.08
C SER A 230 21.85 46.31 -10.21
N LYS A 231 22.73 46.75 -11.12
CA LYS A 231 22.37 47.56 -12.30
C LYS A 231 22.04 46.72 -13.52
N ARG A 232 22.07 45.39 -13.39
CA ARG A 232 21.85 44.48 -14.52
C ARG A 232 20.37 44.37 -14.81
N GLN A 233 20.00 44.66 -16.05
CA GLN A 233 18.65 44.45 -16.55
C GLN A 233 18.69 43.40 -17.67
N PRO A 234 17.91 42.31 -17.55
CA PRO A 234 17.77 41.35 -18.62
C PRO A 234 17.02 41.96 -19.81
N ASP A 235 17.26 41.44 -21.02
CA ASP A 235 16.51 41.82 -22.22
C ASP A 235 15.02 41.45 -22.05
N TRP A 236 14.79 40.27 -21.48
CA TRP A 236 13.54 39.85 -20.88
C TRP A 236 13.79 38.76 -19.84
N SER A 237 12.83 38.59 -18.94
CA SER A 237 12.86 37.51 -17.95
C SER A 237 11.48 36.91 -17.73
N VAL A 238 11.44 35.60 -17.46
CA VAL A 238 10.21 34.85 -17.21
C VAL A 238 10.44 33.79 -16.14
N ILE A 239 9.54 33.72 -15.16
CA ILE A 239 9.55 32.70 -14.11
C ILE A 239 8.99 31.39 -14.67
N LEU A 240 9.75 30.31 -14.47
CA LEU A 240 9.37 28.95 -14.81
C LEU A 240 8.52 28.32 -13.71
N ALA A 241 7.73 27.33 -14.09
CA ALA A 241 6.90 26.58 -13.15
C ALA A 241 7.68 25.56 -12.31
N ASP A 242 8.78 25.03 -12.87
CA ASP A 242 9.57 23.94 -12.29
C ASP A 242 11.08 24.23 -12.41
N PRO A 243 11.93 23.63 -11.54
CA PRO A 243 13.38 23.76 -11.64
C PRO A 243 13.91 23.13 -12.93
N VAL A 244 14.95 23.75 -13.51
CA VAL A 244 15.60 23.33 -14.76
C VAL A 244 16.60 22.23 -14.50
N ILE A 245 16.48 21.13 -15.26
CA ILE A 245 17.41 20.00 -15.26
C ILE A 245 18.42 20.16 -16.39
N ASP A 246 17.95 20.48 -17.59
CA ASP A 246 18.80 20.67 -18.77
C ASP A 246 18.35 21.88 -19.59
N LEU A 247 19.33 22.60 -20.14
CA LEU A 247 19.16 23.84 -20.89
C LEU A 247 20.01 23.79 -22.16
N GLN A 248 19.36 23.84 -23.32
CA GLN A 248 20.04 23.77 -24.61
C GLN A 248 19.57 24.88 -25.55
N VAL A 249 20.51 25.44 -26.31
CA VAL A 249 20.21 26.43 -27.35
C VAL A 249 20.04 25.71 -28.68
N VAL A 250 18.91 25.96 -29.33
CA VAL A 250 18.53 25.35 -30.60
C VAL A 250 18.72 26.39 -31.70
N SER A 251 19.79 26.30 -32.48
CA SER A 251 20.16 27.35 -33.44
C SER A 251 19.51 27.22 -34.82
N GLN A 252 19.01 26.03 -35.21
CA GLN A 252 18.59 25.74 -36.59
C GLN A 252 17.07 25.86 -36.82
N LEU A 253 16.34 26.63 -36.00
CA LEU A 253 14.90 26.85 -36.22
C LEU A 253 14.67 27.92 -37.30
N ASN A 254 13.58 27.78 -38.06
CA ASN A 254 13.19 28.71 -39.13
C ASN A 254 13.01 30.17 -38.66
N GLU A 255 12.58 30.36 -37.41
CA GLU A 255 12.29 31.68 -36.81
C GLU A 255 13.51 32.29 -36.08
N GLY A 256 14.68 31.68 -36.19
CA GLY A 256 15.90 32.03 -35.44
C GLY A 256 16.10 31.17 -34.19
N PRO A 257 17.12 31.46 -33.35
CA PRO A 257 17.49 30.56 -32.26
C PRO A 257 16.37 30.44 -31.21
N GLY A 258 16.13 29.22 -30.77
CA GLY A 258 15.20 28.89 -29.68
C GLY A 258 15.94 28.38 -28.45
N ILE A 259 15.22 28.36 -27.33
CA ILE A 259 15.72 27.92 -26.02
C ILE A 259 14.90 26.72 -25.60
N LEU A 260 15.53 25.56 -25.55
CA LEU A 260 14.91 24.33 -25.14
C LEU A 260 15.24 24.09 -23.66
N VAL A 261 14.19 23.94 -22.86
CA VAL A 261 14.28 23.83 -21.41
C VAL A 261 13.57 22.56 -20.97
N ALA A 262 14.32 21.66 -20.36
CA ALA A 262 13.79 20.52 -19.63
C ALA A 262 13.77 20.85 -18.14
N GLY A 263 12.57 21.05 -17.60
CA GLY A 263 12.33 21.14 -16.16
C GLY A 263 11.95 19.81 -15.55
N GLN A 264 11.77 19.77 -14.24
CA GLN A 264 11.44 18.54 -13.52
C GLN A 264 10.13 17.88 -13.97
N ARG A 265 9.13 18.65 -14.41
CA ARG A 265 7.87 18.11 -14.94
C ARG A 265 7.39 18.84 -16.19
N SER A 266 8.27 19.56 -16.87
CA SER A 266 7.90 20.35 -18.05
C SER A 266 8.99 20.31 -19.12
N LEU A 267 8.59 20.10 -20.37
CA LEU A 267 9.43 20.31 -21.55
C LEU A 267 8.89 21.52 -22.30
N THR A 268 9.71 22.56 -22.45
CA THR A 268 9.30 23.81 -23.09
C THR A 268 10.31 24.25 -24.12
N LEU A 269 9.84 24.73 -25.26
CA LEU A 269 10.64 25.40 -26.27
C LEU A 269 10.20 26.85 -26.38
N TRP A 270 11.13 27.76 -26.14
CA TRP A 270 10.93 29.20 -26.19
C TRP A 270 11.55 29.77 -27.45
N GLN A 271 10.83 30.68 -28.10
CA GLN A 271 11.41 31.58 -29.09
C GLN A 271 12.33 32.59 -28.40
N TRP A 272 13.25 33.20 -29.16
CA TRP A 272 14.12 34.26 -28.65
C TRP A 272 13.36 35.46 -28.07
N SER A 273 12.13 35.71 -28.51
CA SER A 273 11.24 36.78 -28.03
C SER A 273 10.69 36.56 -26.61
N GLY A 274 10.84 35.35 -26.05
CA GLY A 274 10.19 34.96 -24.80
C GLY A 274 8.79 34.37 -24.99
N ILE A 275 8.34 34.16 -26.22
CA ILE A 275 7.09 33.45 -26.52
C ILE A 275 7.35 31.94 -26.53
N ILE A 276 6.48 31.18 -25.88
CA ILE A 276 6.55 29.70 -25.87
C ILE A 276 6.05 29.17 -27.22
N LYS A 277 6.90 28.44 -27.95
CA LYS A 277 6.49 27.72 -29.18
C LYS A 277 5.66 26.47 -28.84
N PHE A 278 6.12 25.71 -27.85
CA PHE A 278 5.32 24.65 -27.25
C PHE A 278 5.70 24.43 -25.77
N SER A 279 4.74 23.96 -24.99
CA SER A 279 4.94 23.52 -23.61
C SER A 279 4.24 22.20 -23.39
N ARG A 280 4.97 21.24 -22.83
CA ARG A 280 4.47 19.90 -22.52
C ARG A 280 4.70 19.59 -21.05
N ARG A 281 3.64 19.26 -20.33
CA ARG A 281 3.76 18.71 -18.99
C ARG A 281 4.16 17.24 -19.07
N LEU A 282 5.24 16.89 -18.38
CA LEU A 282 5.76 15.53 -18.26
C LEU A 282 5.23 14.91 -16.96
N PRO A 283 4.66 13.69 -16.99
CA PRO A 283 4.24 12.98 -15.77
C PRO A 283 5.42 12.38 -14.98
N PHE A 284 6.62 12.40 -15.55
CA PHE A 284 7.87 11.86 -15.01
C PHE A 284 8.95 12.95 -14.94
N SER A 285 10.03 12.67 -14.22
CA SER A 285 11.22 13.54 -14.17
C SER A 285 12.22 13.16 -15.26
N PRO A 286 12.57 14.07 -16.19
CA PRO A 286 13.64 13.82 -17.14
C PRO A 286 14.99 13.77 -16.43
N LEU A 287 15.91 12.95 -16.94
CA LEU A 287 17.30 12.86 -16.47
C LEU A 287 18.21 13.71 -17.34
N CYS A 288 18.11 13.54 -18.66
CA CYS A 288 18.84 14.33 -19.64
C CYS A 288 18.05 14.47 -20.93
N MET A 289 18.47 15.42 -21.76
CA MET A 289 17.82 15.72 -23.02
C MET A 289 18.87 15.92 -24.11
N THR A 290 18.51 15.63 -25.35
CA THR A 290 19.25 16.10 -26.52
C THR A 290 18.28 16.47 -27.63
N HIS A 291 18.76 17.17 -28.64
CA HIS A 291 17.95 17.53 -29.79
C HIS A 291 18.65 17.20 -31.10
N HIS A 292 17.84 16.92 -32.12
CA HIS A 292 18.26 16.67 -33.47
C HIS A 292 17.32 17.40 -34.43
N PHE A 293 17.84 17.76 -35.59
CA PHE A 293 17.04 18.26 -36.70
C PHE A 293 16.97 17.19 -37.77
N ALA A 294 15.76 16.66 -37.99
CA ALA A 294 15.47 15.71 -39.05
C ALA A 294 14.30 16.25 -39.87
N GLU A 295 14.41 16.25 -41.20
CA GLU A 295 13.35 16.72 -42.12
C GLU A 295 12.81 18.12 -41.75
N GLU A 296 13.71 19.05 -41.41
CA GLU A 296 13.37 20.43 -40.96
C GLU A 296 12.52 20.51 -39.68
N CYS A 297 12.29 19.40 -38.99
CA CYS A 297 11.55 19.33 -37.74
C CYS A 297 12.50 19.18 -36.56
N LEU A 298 12.18 19.87 -35.45
CA LEU A 298 12.91 19.68 -34.20
C LEU A 298 12.47 18.38 -33.54
N MET A 299 13.41 17.47 -33.41
CA MET A 299 13.27 16.19 -32.73
C MET A 299 13.97 16.30 -31.37
N VAL A 300 13.21 16.23 -30.29
CA VAL A 300 13.73 16.30 -28.91
C VAL A 300 13.68 14.92 -28.30
N LEU A 301 14.83 14.42 -27.87
CA LEU A 301 14.96 13.16 -27.16
C LEU A 301 15.11 13.45 -25.68
N VAL A 302 14.27 12.82 -24.87
CA VAL A 302 14.25 12.97 -23.42
C VAL A 302 14.45 11.59 -22.81
N ALA A 303 15.51 11.41 -22.02
CA ALA A 303 15.77 10.19 -21.29
C ALA A 303 15.22 10.31 -19.86
N CYS A 304 14.45 9.31 -19.45
CA CYS A 304 13.94 9.11 -18.09
C CYS A 304 14.23 7.65 -17.71
N GLU A 305 13.24 6.92 -17.20
CA GLU A 305 13.25 5.45 -17.18
C GLU A 305 13.11 4.85 -18.60
N THR A 306 12.51 5.60 -19.51
CA THR A 306 12.39 5.29 -20.93
C THR A 306 12.93 6.43 -21.78
N LEU A 307 13.25 6.14 -23.03
CA LEU A 307 13.61 7.15 -24.02
C LEU A 307 12.36 7.61 -24.75
N LEU A 308 12.13 8.92 -24.76
CA LEU A 308 10.98 9.54 -25.40
C LEU A 308 11.43 10.48 -26.50
N LEU A 309 10.83 10.35 -27.67
CA LEU A 309 11.10 11.18 -28.83
C LEU A 309 9.91 12.08 -29.12
N TYR A 310 10.12 13.38 -29.02
CA TYR A 310 9.13 14.41 -29.29
C TYR A 310 9.43 15.11 -30.62
N ARG A 311 8.44 15.20 -31.52
CA ARG A 311 8.47 16.06 -32.70
C ARG A 311 7.65 17.31 -32.43
N ASP A 312 8.28 18.48 -32.39
CA ASP A 312 7.63 19.76 -32.10
C ASP A 312 6.64 19.72 -30.91
N GLY A 313 6.99 18.97 -29.86
CA GLY A 313 6.20 18.83 -28.62
C GLY A 313 5.18 17.67 -28.61
N GLN A 314 4.99 16.95 -29.72
CA GLN A 314 4.17 15.73 -29.78
C GLN A 314 5.04 14.49 -29.61
N LEU A 315 4.61 13.54 -28.76
CA LEU A 315 5.33 12.28 -28.57
C LEU A 315 5.15 11.39 -29.82
N CYS A 316 6.25 11.06 -30.49
CA CYS A 316 6.27 10.21 -31.69
C CYS A 316 6.77 8.80 -31.40
N TRP A 317 7.68 8.64 -30.45
CA TRP A 317 8.27 7.35 -30.12
C TRP A 317 8.57 7.22 -28.63
N SER A 318 8.45 6.00 -28.11
CA SER A 318 8.84 5.64 -26.75
C SER A 318 9.55 4.30 -26.80
N SER A 319 10.72 4.20 -26.19
CA SER A 319 11.48 2.95 -26.13
C SER A 319 12.08 2.69 -24.75
N GLN A 320 12.15 1.42 -24.38
CA GLN A 320 12.86 0.97 -23.18
C GLN A 320 14.36 1.23 -23.36
N LEU A 321 14.96 1.83 -22.34
CA LEU A 321 16.40 2.05 -22.25
C LEU A 321 17.10 0.75 -21.81
N PRO A 322 18.33 0.49 -22.28
CA PRO A 322 19.09 -0.69 -21.86
C PRO A 322 19.73 -0.53 -20.47
N CYS A 323 20.05 0.71 -20.08
CA CYS A 323 20.64 1.09 -18.80
C CYS A 323 20.12 2.48 -18.37
N PRO A 324 20.24 2.89 -17.08
CA PRO A 324 19.93 4.25 -16.67
C PRO A 324 20.91 5.24 -17.30
N VAL A 325 20.41 6.30 -17.94
CA VAL A 325 21.21 7.23 -18.75
C VAL A 325 21.36 8.57 -18.04
N VAL A 326 22.60 9.02 -17.89
CA VAL A 326 22.97 10.32 -17.30
C VAL A 326 23.28 11.37 -18.38
N ASN A 327 23.92 10.98 -19.48
CA ASN A 327 24.12 11.84 -20.65
C ASN A 327 23.68 11.11 -21.92
N LEU A 328 22.96 11.84 -22.76
CA LEU A 328 22.56 11.40 -24.09
C LEU A 328 23.15 12.34 -25.16
N SER A 329 23.88 11.74 -26.10
CA SER A 329 24.46 12.44 -27.26
C SER A 329 24.15 11.68 -28.55
N LEU A 330 24.32 12.34 -29.69
CA LEU A 330 24.15 11.72 -31.01
C LEU A 330 25.50 11.55 -31.69
N ILE A 331 25.65 10.44 -32.41
CA ILE A 331 26.87 10.12 -33.17
C ILE A 331 26.54 9.62 -34.58
N ARG A 332 27.44 9.92 -35.52
CA ARG A 332 27.54 9.25 -36.82
C ARG A 332 28.38 7.98 -36.69
N PHE A 333 27.73 6.87 -36.35
CA PHE A 333 28.37 5.58 -36.24
C PHE A 333 28.41 4.87 -37.61
N GLN A 334 29.61 4.45 -38.05
CA GLN A 334 29.81 3.75 -39.33
C GLN A 334 29.22 4.46 -40.57
N GLY A 335 29.27 5.80 -40.58
CA GLY A 335 28.73 6.62 -41.67
C GLY A 335 27.22 6.89 -41.59
N VAL A 336 26.51 6.28 -40.64
CA VAL A 336 25.06 6.47 -40.44
C VAL A 336 24.82 7.44 -39.28
N PRO A 337 24.26 8.64 -39.54
CA PRO A 337 23.91 9.59 -38.48
C PRO A 337 22.70 9.11 -37.66
N GLY A 338 22.57 9.63 -36.44
CA GLY A 338 21.37 9.42 -35.62
C GLY A 338 21.47 8.25 -34.62
N HIS A 339 22.65 7.66 -34.46
CA HIS A 339 22.89 6.70 -33.37
C HIS A 339 22.96 7.45 -32.02
N LEU A 340 22.43 6.82 -30.99
CA LEU A 340 22.37 7.38 -29.64
C LEU A 340 23.56 6.90 -28.84
N VAL A 341 24.38 7.82 -28.33
CA VAL A 341 25.39 7.52 -27.33
C VAL A 341 24.77 7.76 -25.96
N MET A 342 24.75 6.72 -25.15
CA MET A 342 24.21 6.72 -23.80
C MET A 342 25.33 6.42 -22.82
N LEU A 343 25.49 7.28 -21.82
CA LEU A 343 26.42 7.08 -20.73
C LEU A 343 25.63 6.92 -19.43
N SER A 344 25.90 5.84 -18.70
CA SER A 344 25.36 5.56 -17.38
C SER A 344 26.23 6.14 -16.27
N ASP A 345 25.65 6.33 -15.07
CA ASP A 345 26.40 6.75 -13.87
C ASP A 345 27.47 5.74 -13.48
N SER A 346 27.22 4.45 -13.72
CA SER A 346 28.14 3.32 -13.50
C SER A 346 29.23 3.15 -14.57
N MET A 347 29.42 4.14 -15.45
CA MET A 347 30.40 4.12 -16.55
C MET A 347 30.13 3.04 -17.62
N GLU A 348 28.86 2.65 -17.81
CA GLU A 348 28.43 1.90 -18.99
C GLU A 348 28.22 2.84 -20.18
N LEU A 349 29.01 2.68 -21.25
CA LEU A 349 28.88 3.45 -22.49
C LEU A 349 28.28 2.58 -23.58
N GLN A 350 27.13 3.01 -24.13
CA GLN A 350 26.42 2.27 -25.16
C GLN A 350 26.11 3.15 -26.37
N ILE A 351 26.23 2.57 -27.57
CA ILE A 351 25.74 3.14 -28.81
C ILE A 351 24.51 2.34 -29.21
N CYS A 352 23.37 3.01 -29.29
CA CYS A 352 22.07 2.39 -29.52
C CYS A 352 21.35 2.98 -30.74
N TYR A 353 20.43 2.20 -31.29
CA TYR A 353 19.46 2.63 -32.28
C TYR A 353 18.04 2.22 -31.85
N LEU A 354 17.03 2.81 -32.47
CA LEU A 354 15.62 2.54 -32.15
C LEU A 354 15.15 1.28 -32.86
N GLY A 355 14.73 0.25 -32.10
CA GLY A 355 14.20 -0.99 -32.66
C GLY A 355 12.77 -0.84 -33.18
N THR A 356 12.54 -1.18 -34.44
CA THR A 356 11.26 -0.96 -35.15
C THR A 356 10.55 -2.25 -35.54
N GLU A 357 11.12 -3.43 -35.26
CA GLU A 357 10.52 -4.70 -35.72
C GLU A 357 9.46 -5.22 -34.74
N PRO A 358 8.17 -5.24 -35.14
CA PRO A 358 7.09 -5.77 -34.30
C PRO A 358 7.26 -7.26 -34.07
N ALA A 359 6.89 -7.71 -32.87
CA ALA A 359 6.75 -9.12 -32.58
C ALA A 359 5.59 -9.71 -33.40
N MET A 360 5.88 -10.67 -34.29
CA MET A 360 4.87 -11.64 -34.67
C MET A 360 4.63 -12.50 -33.43
N PHE A 361 3.48 -12.35 -32.77
CA PHE A 361 3.07 -13.22 -31.66
C PHE A 361 2.73 -14.62 -32.21
N GLY A 362 3.77 -15.35 -32.58
CA GLY A 362 3.73 -16.79 -32.80
C GLY A 362 4.43 -17.46 -31.63
N THR A 363 3.86 -18.54 -31.12
CA THR A 363 4.63 -19.52 -30.35
C THR A 363 5.90 -19.82 -31.16
N PRO A 364 7.11 -19.73 -30.56
CA PRO A 364 8.31 -20.09 -31.29
C PRO A 364 8.06 -21.48 -31.88
N THR A 365 8.17 -21.62 -33.21
CA THR A 365 8.18 -22.93 -33.84
C THR A 365 9.39 -23.64 -33.25
N GLN A 366 9.14 -24.47 -32.24
CA GLN A 366 10.16 -25.30 -31.63
C GLN A 366 10.78 -26.07 -32.79
N LYS A 367 12.08 -25.92 -32.97
CA LYS A 367 12.84 -26.86 -33.78
C LYS A 367 12.57 -28.23 -33.18
N GLU A 368 11.85 -29.08 -33.92
CA GLU A 368 11.59 -30.47 -33.55
C GLU A 368 12.92 -31.11 -33.14
N GLY A 369 12.97 -31.68 -31.92
CA GLY A 369 14.16 -32.41 -31.54
C GLY A 369 14.24 -32.94 -30.12
N VAL A 370 14.12 -32.12 -29.05
CA VAL A 370 14.81 -32.52 -27.79
C VAL A 370 14.06 -32.39 -26.46
N ARG A 371 12.87 -31.79 -26.29
CA ARG A 371 12.32 -31.61 -24.92
C ARG A 371 10.80 -31.72 -24.73
N THR A 372 10.19 -32.85 -25.11
CA THR A 372 8.77 -33.12 -24.73
C THR A 372 8.49 -34.52 -24.18
N ASN A 373 9.39 -35.50 -24.36
CA ASN A 373 9.11 -36.86 -23.87
C ASN A 373 9.37 -37.04 -22.36
N LEU A 374 10.25 -36.22 -21.75
CA LEU A 374 10.53 -36.32 -20.31
C LEU A 374 9.43 -35.73 -19.41
N THR A 375 8.51 -34.91 -19.94
CA THR A 375 7.53 -34.18 -19.12
C THR A 375 6.16 -34.85 -19.02
N ILE A 376 5.81 -35.71 -20.00
CA ILE A 376 4.49 -36.37 -20.04
C ILE A 376 4.42 -37.51 -19.02
N GLU A 377 5.50 -38.27 -18.86
CA GLU A 377 5.57 -39.36 -17.88
C GLU A 377 5.51 -38.81 -16.45
N GLU A 378 6.29 -37.77 -16.14
CA GLU A 378 6.23 -37.09 -14.84
C GLU A 378 4.84 -36.46 -14.58
N MET A 379 4.22 -35.84 -15.58
CA MET A 379 2.86 -35.29 -15.45
C MET A 379 1.78 -36.36 -15.28
N THR A 380 1.92 -37.52 -15.93
CA THR A 380 0.95 -38.62 -15.82
C THR A 380 1.09 -39.35 -14.49
N GLU A 381 2.30 -39.50 -13.95
CA GLU A 381 2.52 -39.99 -12.59
C GLU A 381 1.91 -39.05 -11.54
N GLU A 382 2.10 -37.73 -11.68
CA GLU A 382 1.48 -36.74 -10.78
C GLU A 382 -0.05 -36.74 -10.90
N LEU A 383 -0.61 -36.82 -12.12
CA LEU A 383 -2.05 -36.94 -12.33
C LEU A 383 -2.63 -38.21 -11.69
N ASN A 384 -1.92 -39.34 -11.80
CA ASN A 384 -2.34 -40.60 -11.19
C ASN A 384 -2.27 -40.54 -9.66
N ARG A 385 -1.23 -39.91 -9.10
CA ARG A 385 -1.13 -39.65 -7.64
C ARG A 385 -2.27 -38.77 -7.13
N ILE A 386 -2.62 -37.71 -7.86
CA ILE A 386 -3.71 -36.80 -7.49
C ILE A 386 -5.06 -37.52 -7.59
N ASN A 387 -5.31 -38.28 -8.66
CA ASN A 387 -6.54 -39.06 -8.81
C ASN A 387 -6.69 -40.13 -7.74
N ALA A 388 -5.59 -40.79 -7.32
CA ALA A 388 -5.61 -41.74 -6.20
C ALA A 388 -6.00 -41.05 -4.88
N LYS A 389 -5.47 -39.84 -4.62
CA LYS A 389 -5.87 -39.04 -3.44
C LYS A 389 -7.35 -38.63 -3.51
N LEU A 390 -7.87 -38.25 -4.67
CA LEU A 390 -9.28 -37.88 -4.86
C LEU A 390 -10.23 -39.07 -4.65
N GLN A 391 -9.86 -40.26 -5.14
CA GLN A 391 -10.65 -41.48 -4.93
C GLN A 391 -10.68 -41.91 -3.47
N ALA A 392 -9.57 -41.74 -2.74
CA ALA A 392 -9.51 -41.99 -1.30
C ALA A 392 -10.41 -41.03 -0.50
N VAL A 393 -10.49 -39.75 -0.86
CA VAL A 393 -11.39 -38.76 -0.22
C VAL A 393 -12.86 -39.06 -0.50
N THR A 394 -13.19 -39.61 -1.68
CA THR A 394 -14.57 -39.92 -2.08
C THR A 394 -15.10 -41.21 -1.42
N THR A 395 -14.22 -42.13 -1.02
CA THR A 395 -14.58 -43.41 -0.39
C THR A 395 -14.41 -43.42 1.14
N ALA A 396 -13.69 -42.45 1.71
CA ALA A 396 -13.60 -42.27 3.15
C ALA A 396 -14.93 -41.75 3.71
N ALA A 397 -15.52 -42.51 4.63
CA ALA A 397 -16.57 -42.04 5.53
C ALA A 397 -16.11 -40.76 6.27
N PRO A 398 -17.03 -39.88 6.73
CA PRO A 398 -16.66 -38.65 7.44
C PRO A 398 -15.65 -38.97 8.55
N PRO A 399 -14.57 -38.18 8.71
CA PRO A 399 -13.49 -38.48 9.63
C PRO A 399 -14.07 -38.70 11.02
N SER A 400 -13.92 -39.93 11.51
CA SER A 400 -14.37 -40.34 12.83
C SER A 400 -13.43 -39.72 13.86
N GLN A 401 -14.03 -38.94 14.77
CA GLN A 401 -13.45 -38.37 16.00
C GLN A 401 -12.06 -37.74 15.86
N GLY A 402 -12.05 -36.41 15.73
CA GLY A 402 -10.83 -35.61 15.65
C GLY A 402 -9.84 -35.84 16.79
N ASP A 403 -8.56 -35.63 16.48
CA ASP A 403 -7.39 -35.84 17.36
C ASP A 403 -7.41 -35.08 18.69
N LEU A 404 -8.35 -34.14 18.87
CA LEU A 404 -8.55 -33.36 20.09
C LEU A 404 -9.87 -33.75 20.76
N LYS A 405 -9.79 -34.33 21.96
CA LYS A 405 -10.94 -34.56 22.83
C LYS A 405 -11.01 -33.45 23.89
N VAL A 406 -12.12 -32.71 23.86
CA VAL A 406 -12.43 -31.64 24.82
C VAL A 406 -13.47 -32.15 25.81
N SER A 407 -13.20 -32.04 27.10
CA SER A 407 -14.15 -32.38 28.16
C SER A 407 -14.18 -31.30 29.25
N LEU A 408 -15.36 -30.94 29.72
CA LEU A 408 -15.55 -30.00 30.82
C LEU A 408 -15.93 -30.78 32.08
N ILE A 409 -15.12 -30.66 33.13
CA ILE A 409 -15.36 -31.29 34.42
C ILE A 409 -15.73 -30.20 35.42
N MET A 410 -16.94 -30.26 35.97
CA MET A 410 -17.39 -29.33 37.01
C MET A 410 -16.83 -29.75 38.38
N GLY A 411 -16.34 -28.79 39.16
CA GLY A 411 -15.87 -29.01 40.53
C GLY A 411 -17.04 -29.16 41.52
N GLN A 412 -16.73 -29.57 42.75
CA GLN A 412 -17.74 -29.75 43.81
C GLN A 412 -18.55 -28.48 44.12
N ARG A 413 -17.98 -27.29 43.88
CA ARG A 413 -18.71 -26.02 43.86
C ARG A 413 -19.10 -25.72 42.42
N ALA A 414 -20.40 -25.60 42.18
CA ALA A 414 -21.03 -25.39 40.88
C ALA A 414 -20.47 -24.21 40.04
N THR A 415 -19.69 -23.31 40.63
CA THR A 415 -19.11 -22.13 39.96
C THR A 415 -17.72 -22.34 39.36
N ARG A 416 -17.03 -23.45 39.68
CA ARG A 416 -15.68 -23.75 39.16
C ARG A 416 -15.71 -24.99 38.28
N GLY A 417 -15.16 -24.89 37.08
CA GLY A 417 -14.97 -26.00 36.15
C GLY A 417 -13.52 -26.09 35.68
N VAL A 418 -13.13 -27.23 35.13
CA VAL A 418 -11.83 -27.44 34.49
C VAL A 418 -12.08 -28.03 33.11
N ILE A 419 -11.58 -27.36 32.07
CA ILE A 419 -11.54 -27.94 30.73
C ILE A 419 -10.33 -28.85 30.67
N ARG A 420 -10.54 -30.15 30.50
CA ARG A 420 -9.50 -31.11 30.18
C ARG A 420 -9.46 -31.31 28.67
N LEU A 421 -8.35 -30.87 28.07
CA LEU A 421 -7.99 -31.09 26.69
C LEU A 421 -7.08 -32.31 26.65
N SER A 422 -7.41 -33.31 25.85
CA SER A 422 -6.54 -34.47 25.60
C SER A 422 -6.35 -34.65 24.11
N VAL A 423 -5.10 -34.76 23.68
CA VAL A 423 -4.70 -34.78 22.27
C VAL A 423 -4.09 -36.14 21.94
N VAL A 424 -4.44 -36.68 20.77
CA VAL A 424 -3.92 -37.96 20.23
C VAL A 424 -2.65 -37.75 19.41
N ALA A 425 -2.50 -36.60 18.75
CA ALA A 425 -1.34 -36.22 17.94
C ALA A 425 -1.04 -34.71 18.06
N PRO A 426 0.23 -34.26 18.07
CA PRO A 426 0.57 -32.87 18.39
C PRO A 426 -0.10 -31.87 17.45
N ILE A 427 -0.77 -30.87 18.03
CA ILE A 427 -1.49 -29.81 17.31
C ILE A 427 -0.82 -28.45 17.52
N SER A 428 -1.03 -27.54 16.59
CA SER A 428 -0.52 -26.16 16.62
C SER A 428 -1.65 -25.13 16.50
N LEU A 429 -1.39 -23.90 16.95
CA LEU A 429 -2.33 -22.76 16.83
C LEU A 429 -3.74 -23.05 17.40
N LEU A 430 -3.82 -23.67 18.57
CA LEU A 430 -5.09 -23.95 19.23
C LEU A 430 -5.68 -22.64 19.80
N SER A 431 -6.87 -22.28 19.35
CA SER A 431 -7.68 -21.20 19.91
C SER A 431 -8.98 -21.80 20.45
N LEU A 432 -9.17 -21.65 21.77
CA LEU A 432 -10.33 -22.13 22.49
C LEU A 432 -11.24 -20.95 22.84
N SER A 433 -12.54 -21.10 22.60
CA SER A 433 -13.58 -20.12 22.95
C SER A 433 -14.68 -20.79 23.75
N VAL A 434 -15.05 -20.19 24.88
CA VAL A 434 -16.10 -20.69 25.78
C VAL A 434 -17.33 -19.80 25.62
N MET A 435 -18.43 -20.40 25.18
CA MET A 435 -19.70 -19.71 24.92
C MET A 435 -20.74 -20.16 25.95
N ALA A 436 -21.19 -19.22 26.77
CA ALA A 436 -22.31 -19.39 27.70
C ALA A 436 -23.38 -18.33 27.43
N CYS A 437 -24.65 -18.65 27.67
CA CYS A 437 -25.74 -17.69 27.52
C CYS A 437 -25.64 -16.58 28.59
N LYS A 438 -25.73 -15.31 28.18
CA LYS A 438 -25.86 -14.18 29.12
C LYS A 438 -27.05 -14.44 30.07
N PRO A 439 -26.93 -14.21 31.39
CA PRO A 439 -25.89 -13.45 32.09
C PRO A 439 -24.71 -14.27 32.64
N ILE A 440 -24.54 -15.51 32.21
CA ILE A 440 -23.41 -16.35 32.66
C ILE A 440 -22.16 -15.93 31.90
N GLU A 441 -21.15 -15.47 32.63
CA GLU A 441 -19.84 -15.12 32.09
C GLU A 441 -18.80 -16.17 32.51
N ALA A 442 -18.12 -16.76 31.54
CA ALA A 442 -16.97 -17.62 31.76
C ALA A 442 -15.68 -16.77 31.78
N SER A 443 -14.81 -17.03 32.74
CA SER A 443 -13.46 -16.46 32.80
C SER A 443 -12.43 -17.58 32.87
N PRO A 444 -11.46 -17.65 31.93
CA PRO A 444 -11.30 -16.81 30.72
C PRO A 444 -12.32 -17.10 29.59
N LYS A 445 -12.66 -16.07 28.78
CA LYS A 445 -13.59 -16.18 27.62
C LYS A 445 -12.97 -16.88 26.40
N GLY A 446 -11.64 -16.82 26.28
CA GLY A 446 -10.89 -17.53 25.26
C GLY A 446 -9.43 -17.70 25.64
N VAL A 447 -8.81 -18.76 25.13
CA VAL A 447 -7.42 -19.13 25.43
C VAL A 447 -6.73 -19.55 24.14
N SER A 448 -5.57 -18.97 23.85
CA SER A 448 -4.72 -19.34 22.72
C SER A 448 -3.50 -20.13 23.21
N ILE A 449 -3.27 -21.31 22.65
CA ILE A 449 -2.14 -22.19 22.94
C ILE A 449 -1.38 -22.43 21.63
N SER A 450 -0.08 -22.13 21.60
CA SER A 450 0.75 -22.20 20.40
C SER A 450 0.98 -23.64 19.92
N SER A 451 1.22 -24.58 20.84
CA SER A 451 1.35 -26.00 20.56
C SER A 451 0.90 -26.83 21.75
N LEU A 452 0.21 -27.94 21.48
CA LEU A 452 -0.27 -28.88 22.49
C LEU A 452 0.16 -30.30 22.12
N CYS A 453 1.04 -30.89 22.93
CA CYS A 453 1.56 -32.25 22.73
C CYS A 453 0.91 -33.27 23.68
N ASP A 454 0.56 -32.85 24.90
CA ASP A 454 -0.03 -33.67 25.96
C ASP A 454 -1.42 -33.14 26.38
N SER A 455 -1.98 -33.69 27.45
CA SER A 455 -3.21 -33.16 28.05
C SER A 455 -2.98 -31.88 28.84
N VAL A 456 -3.83 -30.86 28.64
CA VAL A 456 -3.81 -29.60 29.41
C VAL A 456 -5.13 -29.38 30.11
N GLU A 457 -5.06 -28.93 31.35
CA GLU A 457 -6.20 -28.56 32.18
C GLU A 457 -6.27 -27.04 32.32
N ILE A 458 -7.37 -26.45 31.84
CA ILE A 458 -7.62 -25.00 31.91
C ILE A 458 -8.70 -24.76 32.98
N PRO A 459 -8.39 -24.08 34.09
CA PRO A 459 -9.38 -23.73 35.08
C PRO A 459 -10.33 -22.65 34.53
N LEU A 460 -11.63 -22.89 34.69
CA LEU A 460 -12.71 -21.94 34.37
C LEU A 460 -13.47 -21.56 35.63
N THR A 461 -13.84 -20.29 35.74
CA THR A 461 -14.82 -19.83 36.71
C THR A 461 -16.02 -19.24 35.99
N PHE A 462 -17.21 -19.69 36.36
CA PHE A 462 -18.47 -19.14 35.89
C PHE A 462 -19.02 -18.17 36.92
N THR A 463 -19.26 -16.94 36.49
CA THR A 463 -19.87 -15.89 37.30
C THR A 463 -21.17 -15.43 36.66
N ILE A 464 -22.17 -15.16 37.48
CA ILE A 464 -23.44 -14.58 37.02
C ILE A 464 -23.30 -13.06 37.13
N SER A 465 -23.41 -12.33 36.03
CA SER A 465 -23.45 -10.88 36.07
C SER A 465 -24.77 -10.39 36.68
N SER A 466 -24.75 -9.20 37.29
CA SER A 466 -25.91 -8.57 37.94
C SER A 466 -26.92 -8.06 36.92
N ASP A 467 -27.48 -8.98 36.14
CA ASP A 467 -28.53 -8.72 35.16
C ASP A 467 -29.89 -9.10 35.77
N SER A 468 -30.97 -8.61 35.17
CA SER A 468 -32.34 -8.74 35.69
C SER A 468 -33.12 -9.91 35.09
N ALA A 469 -32.63 -10.57 34.03
CA ALA A 469 -33.29 -11.72 33.41
C ALA A 469 -32.43 -13.01 33.44
N PRO A 470 -33.06 -14.18 33.64
CA PRO A 470 -32.37 -15.46 33.64
C PRO A 470 -31.84 -15.82 32.24
N PRO A 471 -30.86 -16.75 32.15
CA PRO A 471 -30.35 -17.23 30.86
C PRO A 471 -31.40 -18.07 30.12
N THR A 472 -31.35 -18.07 28.78
CA THR A 472 -32.21 -18.90 27.92
C THR A 472 -31.90 -20.38 28.03
N SER A 473 -30.63 -20.74 28.24
CA SER A 473 -30.19 -22.10 28.55
C SER A 473 -29.01 -22.10 29.53
N MET A 474 -28.85 -23.20 30.26
CA MET A 474 -27.71 -23.47 31.14
C MET A 474 -26.57 -24.21 30.43
N ASP A 475 -26.67 -24.38 29.12
CA ASP A 475 -25.71 -25.13 28.32
C ASP A 475 -24.48 -24.26 28.01
N VAL A 476 -23.29 -24.83 28.18
CA VAL A 476 -22.01 -24.18 27.85
C VAL A 476 -21.39 -24.89 26.66
N ASN A 477 -21.19 -24.16 25.57
CA ASN A 477 -20.55 -24.68 24.36
C ASN A 477 -19.08 -24.28 24.33
N ILE A 478 -18.22 -25.25 24.06
CA ILE A 478 -16.78 -25.01 23.90
C ILE A 478 -16.44 -25.27 22.43
N CYS A 479 -15.88 -24.25 21.78
CA CYS A 479 -15.42 -24.33 20.41
C CYS A 479 -13.89 -24.20 20.39
N ALA A 480 -13.23 -25.21 19.84
CA ALA A 480 -11.78 -25.26 19.68
C ALA A 480 -11.43 -25.28 18.19
N SER A 481 -10.67 -24.29 17.74
CA SER A 481 -10.08 -24.25 16.40
C SER A 481 -8.58 -24.52 16.50
N TYR A 482 -8.05 -25.48 15.74
CA TYR A 482 -6.63 -25.84 15.76
C TYR A 482 -6.11 -26.22 14.38
N ALA A 483 -4.80 -26.19 14.20
CA ALA A 483 -4.12 -26.68 13.01
C ALA A 483 -3.42 -28.02 13.31
N GLN A 484 -3.68 -29.02 12.47
CA GLN A 484 -2.99 -30.32 12.53
C GLN A 484 -1.53 -30.16 12.06
N ALA A 485 -0.69 -31.17 12.25
CA ALA A 485 0.71 -31.17 11.79
C ALA A 485 0.86 -30.86 10.28
N ASP A 486 -0.16 -31.17 9.48
CA ASP A 486 -0.24 -30.92 8.04
C ASP A 486 -0.66 -29.47 7.68
N GLY A 487 -0.90 -28.61 8.67
CA GLY A 487 -1.30 -27.21 8.49
C GLY A 487 -2.79 -26.99 8.15
N THR A 488 -3.60 -28.05 8.13
CA THR A 488 -5.05 -27.97 7.88
C THR A 488 -5.80 -27.45 9.12
N PRO A 489 -6.65 -26.41 8.98
CA PRO A 489 -7.46 -25.91 10.09
C PRO A 489 -8.66 -26.84 10.33
N GLN A 490 -8.82 -27.29 11.58
CA GLN A 490 -9.94 -28.10 12.04
C GLN A 490 -10.69 -27.33 13.15
N ILE A 491 -12.02 -27.49 13.17
CA ILE A 491 -12.88 -26.91 14.19
C ILE A 491 -13.67 -28.04 14.84
N ILE A 492 -13.53 -28.16 16.15
CA ILE A 492 -14.34 -29.05 16.97
C ILE A 492 -15.25 -28.19 17.84
N GLN A 493 -16.56 -28.36 17.63
CA GLN A 493 -17.60 -27.89 18.54
C GLN A 493 -18.05 -29.08 19.37
N THR A 494 -17.73 -29.07 20.66
CA THR A 494 -18.23 -30.12 21.57
C THR A 494 -19.51 -29.63 22.23
N VAL A 495 -20.56 -30.45 22.15
CA VAL A 495 -21.86 -30.17 22.76
C VAL A 495 -21.78 -30.31 24.28
N ALA A 496 -22.42 -29.33 24.92
CA ALA A 496 -22.39 -28.90 26.29
C ALA A 496 -22.44 -29.92 27.42
N THR A 497 -21.75 -29.58 28.52
CA THR A 497 -22.25 -29.90 29.86
C THR A 497 -23.22 -28.81 30.30
N THR A 498 -24.41 -29.19 30.76
CA THR A 498 -25.38 -28.26 31.35
C THR A 498 -24.91 -27.85 32.75
N LEU A 499 -24.84 -26.55 33.02
CA LEU A 499 -24.52 -26.02 34.34
C LEU A 499 -25.66 -26.33 35.31
N PRO A 500 -25.36 -26.67 36.58
CA PRO A 500 -26.39 -27.02 37.54
C PRO A 500 -27.23 -25.80 37.93
N LEU A 501 -28.54 -26.00 38.09
CA LEU A 501 -29.48 -24.95 38.49
C LEU A 501 -29.18 -24.35 39.87
N SER A 502 -28.38 -25.03 40.70
CA SER A 502 -27.88 -24.54 41.98
C SER A 502 -27.01 -23.29 41.88
N MET A 503 -26.53 -22.92 40.69
CA MET A 503 -25.89 -21.62 40.45
C MET A 503 -26.89 -20.45 40.47
N LEU A 504 -28.13 -20.71 40.05
CA LEU A 504 -29.18 -19.69 39.94
C LEU A 504 -30.12 -19.71 41.14
N LEU A 505 -30.44 -20.90 41.66
CA LEU A 505 -31.44 -21.13 42.71
C LEU A 505 -30.77 -21.58 43.99
N HIS A 506 -31.03 -20.85 45.08
CA HIS A 506 -30.63 -21.25 46.43
C HIS A 506 -31.87 -21.66 47.23
N PRO A 507 -31.78 -22.72 48.07
CA PRO A 507 -32.91 -23.15 48.88
C PRO A 507 -33.29 -22.06 49.90
N ALA A 508 -34.56 -21.65 49.88
CA ALA A 508 -35.12 -20.65 50.78
C ALA A 508 -35.82 -21.36 51.96
N ARG A 509 -35.63 -20.83 53.18
CA ARG A 509 -36.21 -21.41 54.41
C ARG A 509 -37.62 -20.91 54.75
N GLN A 510 -38.11 -19.89 54.05
CA GLN A 510 -39.43 -19.30 54.24
C GLN A 510 -40.26 -19.46 52.96
N PRO A 511 -41.56 -19.84 53.07
CA PRO A 511 -42.46 -19.84 51.93
C PRO A 511 -42.59 -18.40 51.37
N PRO A 512 -42.70 -18.22 50.04
CA PRO A 512 -43.06 -16.93 49.46
C PRO A 512 -44.45 -16.50 49.93
N ASP A 513 -44.70 -15.19 49.99
CA ASP A 513 -46.03 -14.66 50.32
C ASP A 513 -47.03 -15.04 49.21
N ASP A 514 -48.30 -15.30 49.53
CA ASP A 514 -49.33 -15.77 48.57
C ASP A 514 -49.50 -14.85 47.33
N ASN A 515 -49.09 -13.57 47.41
CA ASN A 515 -49.12 -12.62 46.29
C ASN A 515 -47.95 -12.77 45.29
N ASP A 516 -46.90 -13.52 45.64
CA ASP A 516 -45.71 -13.72 44.81
C ASP A 516 -45.88 -14.91 43.82
N GLU A 517 -46.90 -15.76 43.95
CA GLU A 517 -47.10 -16.94 43.09
C GLU A 517 -48.01 -16.65 41.87
N GLN A 518 -47.54 -15.82 40.93
CA GLN A 518 -48.34 -15.38 39.77
C GLN A 518 -48.49 -16.42 38.65
N TYR A 519 -47.51 -17.28 38.45
CA TYR A 519 -47.48 -18.23 37.33
C TYR A 519 -47.33 -19.66 37.83
N LYS A 520 -48.24 -20.55 37.42
CA LYS A 520 -48.30 -21.96 37.84
C LYS A 520 -48.27 -22.90 36.64
N LEU A 521 -47.44 -23.93 36.69
CA LEU A 521 -47.31 -24.92 35.63
C LEU A 521 -47.32 -26.34 36.21
N ASN A 522 -48.20 -27.20 35.69
CA ASN A 522 -48.43 -28.53 36.23
C ASN A 522 -47.94 -29.61 35.27
N PHE A 523 -47.00 -30.44 35.74
CA PHE A 523 -46.51 -31.63 35.06
C PHE A 523 -47.07 -32.91 35.70
N THR A 524 -47.32 -33.93 34.88
CA THR A 524 -47.65 -35.28 35.35
C THR A 524 -46.65 -36.26 34.75
N PHE A 525 -45.90 -36.95 35.61
CA PHE A 525 -44.87 -37.91 35.22
C PHE A 525 -45.43 -39.33 35.25
N LEU A 526 -45.20 -40.10 34.18
CA LEU A 526 -45.64 -41.50 34.04
C LEU A 526 -44.63 -42.52 34.60
N GLY A 527 -43.63 -42.09 35.39
CA GLY A 527 -42.63 -42.95 36.03
C GLY A 527 -42.63 -42.85 37.56
N PRO A 528 -41.99 -43.78 38.28
CA PRO A 528 -41.78 -43.65 39.72
C PRO A 528 -41.00 -42.36 40.04
N TYR A 529 -41.29 -41.75 41.20
CA TYR A 529 -40.59 -40.57 41.71
C TYR A 529 -39.10 -40.90 41.92
N ASN A 530 -38.31 -40.70 40.86
CA ASN A 530 -36.90 -41.10 40.83
C ASN A 530 -36.01 -40.00 41.43
N ASP A 531 -34.89 -40.44 42.01
CA ASP A 531 -33.77 -39.61 42.49
C ASP A 531 -33.22 -38.63 41.43
N THR A 532 -33.61 -38.76 40.16
CA THR A 532 -33.25 -37.87 39.05
C THR A 532 -33.84 -36.46 39.16
N VAL A 533 -35.09 -36.31 39.60
CA VAL A 533 -35.68 -34.96 39.84
C VAL A 533 -34.99 -34.28 41.03
N ARG A 534 -34.57 -35.07 42.03
CA ARG A 534 -33.78 -34.60 43.18
C ARG A 534 -32.37 -34.14 42.79
N ALA A 535 -31.76 -34.77 41.79
CA ALA A 535 -30.41 -34.42 41.33
C ALA A 535 -30.35 -33.04 40.66
N TYR A 536 -31.46 -32.57 40.07
CA TYR A 536 -31.53 -31.28 39.37
C TYR A 536 -32.18 -30.15 40.17
N ILE A 537 -33.01 -30.47 41.17
CA ILE A 537 -33.69 -29.51 42.05
C ILE A 537 -33.02 -29.52 43.44
N PRO A 538 -32.22 -28.49 43.81
CA PRO A 538 -31.43 -28.51 45.04
C PRO A 538 -32.30 -28.58 46.32
N GLY A 539 -32.07 -29.53 47.22
CA GLY A 539 -32.69 -29.50 48.57
C GLY A 539 -34.07 -30.17 48.72
N MET A 540 -34.50 -30.98 47.75
CA MET A 540 -35.74 -31.76 47.85
C MET A 540 -35.55 -33.02 48.73
N GLN A 541 -36.40 -33.22 49.75
CA GLN A 541 -36.28 -34.36 50.68
C GLN A 541 -36.85 -35.67 50.11
N SER A 542 -36.36 -36.80 50.64
CA SER A 542 -36.79 -38.13 50.20
C SER A 542 -38.19 -38.49 50.70
N GLY A 543 -39.23 -38.21 49.91
CA GLY A 543 -40.61 -38.61 50.23
C GLY A 543 -41.74 -37.81 49.58
N GLY A 544 -41.43 -36.86 48.69
CA GLY A 544 -42.41 -35.89 48.21
C GLY A 544 -42.57 -34.74 49.22
N GLY A 545 -42.68 -33.51 48.72
CA GLY A 545 -42.66 -32.32 49.55
C GLY A 545 -42.64 -31.03 48.72
N THR A 546 -42.93 -29.92 49.40
CA THR A 546 -42.82 -28.57 48.85
C THR A 546 -41.40 -28.04 49.11
N ALA A 547 -40.76 -27.50 48.09
CA ALA A 547 -39.45 -26.87 48.17
C ALA A 547 -39.53 -25.43 47.67
N HIS A 548 -39.01 -24.49 48.47
CA HIS A 548 -38.98 -23.08 48.13
C HIS A 548 -37.56 -22.68 47.74
N PHE A 549 -37.45 -21.90 46.67
CA PHE A 549 -36.21 -21.42 46.10
C PHE A 549 -36.23 -19.90 46.03
N SER A 550 -35.09 -19.29 46.35
CA SER A 550 -34.82 -17.88 46.11
C SER A 550 -33.53 -17.76 45.32
N GLY A 551 -33.55 -16.98 44.25
CA GLY A 551 -32.40 -16.74 43.37
C GLY A 551 -32.30 -15.29 42.94
N SER A 552 -31.22 -14.95 42.25
CA SER A 552 -30.95 -13.59 41.75
C SER A 552 -32.02 -13.05 40.79
N PHE A 553 -32.88 -13.92 40.25
CA PHE A 553 -33.86 -13.60 39.22
C PHE A 553 -35.33 -13.81 39.66
N GLY A 554 -35.59 -14.23 40.91
CA GLY A 554 -36.95 -14.47 41.40
C GLY A 554 -37.06 -15.51 42.52
N LYS A 555 -38.30 -15.75 42.96
CA LYS A 555 -38.68 -16.80 43.92
C LYS A 555 -39.48 -17.90 43.20
N MET A 556 -39.28 -19.14 43.59
CA MET A 556 -39.96 -20.29 42.98
C MET A 556 -40.35 -21.32 44.03
N THR A 557 -41.56 -21.85 43.93
CA THR A 557 -42.05 -22.98 44.73
C THR A 557 -42.21 -24.20 43.83
N VAL A 558 -41.67 -25.34 44.26
CA VAL A 558 -41.81 -26.63 43.58
C VAL A 558 -42.55 -27.58 44.51
N GLU A 559 -43.73 -28.04 44.08
CA GLU A 559 -44.54 -28.99 44.84
C GLU A 559 -44.65 -30.30 44.06
N CYS A 560 -44.05 -31.39 44.53
CA CYS A 560 -44.30 -32.70 43.92
C CYS A 560 -44.96 -33.66 44.92
N ALA A 561 -46.12 -34.20 44.53
CA ALA A 561 -46.87 -35.15 45.33
C ALA A 561 -46.34 -36.59 45.15
N PRO A 562 -46.10 -37.35 46.25
CA PRO A 562 -45.68 -38.74 46.18
C PRO A 562 -46.89 -39.63 45.80
N GLY A 563 -46.97 -40.04 44.54
CA GLY A 563 -48.03 -40.92 44.03
C GLY A 563 -47.74 -41.35 42.59
N TYR A 564 -48.37 -42.42 42.11
CA TYR A 564 -48.27 -42.84 40.70
C TYR A 564 -49.61 -42.58 40.00
N PRO A 565 -49.66 -41.74 38.94
CA PRO A 565 -48.57 -40.91 38.40
C PRO A 565 -48.20 -39.73 39.31
N SER A 566 -46.91 -39.36 39.35
CA SER A 566 -46.41 -38.28 40.20
C SER A 566 -46.75 -36.93 39.57
N LYS A 567 -47.54 -36.12 40.27
CA LYS A 567 -47.88 -34.76 39.84
C LYS A 567 -46.90 -33.79 40.46
N CYS A 568 -46.25 -32.97 39.63
CA CYS A 568 -45.42 -31.87 40.11
C CYS A 568 -45.95 -30.54 39.60
N SER A 569 -46.04 -29.56 40.49
CA SER A 569 -46.44 -28.20 40.19
C SER A 569 -45.26 -27.27 40.42
N LEU A 570 -44.97 -26.43 39.44
CA LEU A 570 -43.99 -25.36 39.51
C LEU A 570 -44.72 -24.03 39.62
N GLN A 571 -44.39 -23.22 40.62
CA GLN A 571 -44.96 -21.90 40.82
C GLN A 571 -43.82 -20.87 40.92
N SER A 572 -43.97 -19.71 40.27
CA SER A 572 -42.91 -18.69 40.21
C SER A 572 -43.49 -17.29 40.06
N ASN A 573 -42.77 -16.29 40.56
CA ASN A 573 -43.06 -14.87 40.31
C ASN A 573 -42.55 -14.38 38.94
N SER A 574 -41.81 -15.22 38.21
CA SER A 574 -41.20 -14.91 36.92
C SER A 574 -41.46 -16.02 35.90
N VAL A 575 -42.08 -15.65 34.78
CA VAL A 575 -42.33 -16.54 33.62
C VAL A 575 -41.03 -17.15 33.11
N ALA A 576 -39.97 -16.33 32.97
CA ALA A 576 -38.71 -16.80 32.40
C ALA A 576 -37.99 -17.82 33.29
N LEU A 577 -38.05 -17.63 34.61
CA LEU A 577 -37.50 -18.59 35.58
C LEU A 577 -38.30 -19.91 35.57
N LEU A 578 -39.64 -19.80 35.51
CA LEU A 578 -40.54 -20.95 35.41
C LEU A 578 -40.26 -21.76 34.14
N CYS A 579 -40.09 -21.09 33.00
CA CYS A 579 -39.80 -21.73 31.72
C CYS A 579 -38.41 -22.36 31.67
N LEU A 580 -37.39 -21.72 32.24
CA LEU A 580 -36.04 -22.30 32.31
C LEU A 580 -36.03 -23.60 33.12
N VAL A 581 -36.56 -23.58 34.35
CA VAL A 581 -36.61 -24.76 35.22
C VAL A 581 -37.52 -25.83 34.64
N GLY A 582 -38.68 -25.45 34.09
CA GLY A 582 -39.56 -26.36 33.37
C GLY A 582 -38.86 -27.06 32.21
N SER A 583 -38.07 -26.33 31.43
CA SER A 583 -37.32 -26.91 30.30
C SER A 583 -36.20 -27.86 30.73
N SER A 584 -35.51 -27.55 31.84
CA SER A 584 -34.48 -28.43 32.40
C SER A 584 -35.08 -29.72 32.98
N VAL A 585 -36.27 -29.64 33.58
CA VAL A 585 -36.98 -30.82 34.09
C VAL A 585 -37.49 -31.70 32.94
N LEU A 586 -38.05 -31.11 31.87
CA LEU A 586 -38.52 -31.84 30.69
C LEU A 586 -37.38 -32.47 29.87
N GLY A 587 -36.21 -31.84 29.83
CA GLY A 587 -35.03 -32.33 29.10
C GLY A 587 -34.32 -33.52 29.76
N THR A 588 -34.75 -33.97 30.94
CA THR A 588 -34.13 -35.13 31.60
C THR A 588 -34.56 -36.44 30.92
N ALA A 589 -33.59 -37.11 30.30
CA ALA A 589 -33.77 -38.39 29.63
C ALA A 589 -34.36 -39.44 30.59
N GLY A 590 -35.55 -39.96 30.27
CA GLY A 590 -36.18 -41.09 30.97
C GLY A 590 -37.50 -40.78 31.68
N LEU A 591 -37.94 -39.52 31.72
CA LEU A 591 -39.30 -39.18 32.10
C LEU A 591 -40.12 -38.99 30.81
N LEU A 592 -41.21 -39.73 30.64
CA LEU A 592 -42.27 -39.44 29.66
C LEU A 592 -43.34 -38.60 30.38
N PRO A 593 -43.20 -37.27 30.48
CA PRO A 593 -44.25 -36.44 31.04
C PRO A 593 -45.45 -36.46 30.10
N SER A 594 -46.65 -36.61 30.64
CA SER A 594 -47.87 -36.32 29.87
C SER A 594 -48.02 -34.80 29.76
N VAL A 595 -48.36 -34.32 28.56
CA VAL A 595 -48.54 -32.91 28.21
C VAL A 595 -49.38 -32.17 29.27
N PRO A 596 -48.97 -30.97 29.74
CA PRO A 596 -49.79 -30.13 30.60
C PRO A 596 -51.11 -29.81 29.89
N LYS A 597 -52.24 -29.94 30.60
CA LYS A 597 -53.57 -29.72 30.01
C LYS A 597 -53.87 -28.23 29.72
N SER A 598 -53.05 -27.30 30.20
CA SER A 598 -53.30 -25.85 30.11
C SER A 598 -52.62 -25.21 28.89
N LYS A 599 -53.33 -24.25 28.26
CA LYS A 599 -52.83 -23.40 27.17
C LYS A 599 -51.98 -22.22 27.66
N GLU A 600 -51.80 -22.08 28.98
CA GLU A 600 -51.16 -20.94 29.64
C GLU A 600 -49.74 -20.63 29.11
N PRO A 601 -48.86 -21.61 28.82
CA PRO A 601 -47.51 -21.31 28.31
C PRO A 601 -47.50 -20.63 26.93
N LEU A 602 -48.49 -20.92 26.10
CA LEU A 602 -48.66 -20.29 24.79
C LEU A 602 -49.15 -18.84 24.95
N GLU A 603 -50.07 -18.58 25.87
CA GLU A 603 -50.56 -17.23 26.17
C GLU A 603 -49.45 -16.34 26.74
N TRP A 604 -48.59 -16.89 27.61
CA TRP A 604 -47.40 -16.17 28.10
C TRP A 604 -46.42 -15.85 26.98
N MET A 605 -46.19 -16.78 26.06
CA MET A 605 -45.35 -16.53 24.88
C MET A 605 -45.93 -15.42 24.00
N LEU A 606 -47.22 -15.48 23.68
CA LEU A 606 -47.89 -14.48 22.85
C LEU A 606 -47.84 -13.09 23.50
N GLY A 607 -48.10 -13.00 24.81
CA GLY A 607 -47.96 -11.73 25.55
C GLY A 607 -46.53 -11.18 25.54
N LEU A 608 -45.51 -12.04 25.65
CA LEU A 608 -44.10 -11.64 25.53
C LEU A 608 -43.73 -11.19 24.10
N ILE A 609 -44.33 -11.80 23.07
CA ILE A 609 -44.16 -11.38 21.67
C ILE A 609 -44.73 -9.97 21.47
N ASP A 610 -45.91 -9.67 21.99
CA ASP A 610 -46.53 -8.34 21.88
C ASP A 610 -45.68 -7.27 22.57
N VAL A 611 -45.17 -7.56 23.78
CA VAL A 611 -44.26 -6.66 24.51
C VAL A 611 -42.95 -6.48 23.73
N LEU A 612 -42.38 -7.53 23.17
CA LEU A 612 -41.17 -7.45 22.35
C LEU A 612 -41.40 -6.58 21.11
N PHE A 613 -42.52 -6.79 20.41
CA PHE A 613 -42.89 -6.02 19.23
C PHE A 613 -43.03 -4.53 19.56
N GLU A 614 -43.70 -4.20 20.66
CA GLU A 614 -43.84 -2.82 21.11
C GLU A 614 -42.48 -2.19 21.45
N LYS A 615 -41.60 -2.90 22.17
CA LYS A 615 -40.24 -2.39 22.48
C LYS A 615 -39.38 -2.22 21.24
N ARG A 616 -39.46 -3.11 20.25
CA ARG A 616 -38.79 -2.97 18.95
C ARG A 616 -39.28 -1.75 18.19
N ARG A 617 -40.60 -1.54 18.11
CA ARG A 617 -41.19 -0.36 17.47
C ARG A 617 -40.69 0.95 18.10
N HIS A 618 -40.63 1.01 19.43
CA HIS A 618 -40.10 2.18 20.13
C HIS A 618 -38.60 2.41 19.86
N ARG A 619 -37.80 1.33 19.83
CA ARG A 619 -36.36 1.39 19.50
C ARG A 619 -36.18 1.93 18.07
N ASP A 620 -36.93 1.40 17.12
CA ASP A 620 -36.82 1.78 15.71
C ASP A 620 -37.24 3.23 15.49
N SER A 621 -38.31 3.68 16.16
CA SER A 621 -38.70 5.10 16.18
C SER A 621 -37.60 6.01 16.74
N SER A 622 -36.95 5.62 17.84
CA SER A 622 -35.87 6.40 18.46
C SER A 622 -34.59 6.37 17.61
N MET A 623 -34.35 5.27 16.88
CA MET A 623 -33.25 5.15 15.93
C MET A 623 -33.46 6.06 14.71
N GLU A 624 -34.68 6.16 14.20
CA GLU A 624 -35.01 7.07 13.09
C GLU A 624 -34.89 8.54 13.50
N GLU A 625 -35.27 8.86 14.73
CA GLU A 625 -35.04 10.18 15.32
C GLU A 625 -33.54 10.50 15.43
N LEU A 626 -32.72 9.55 15.88
CA LEU A 626 -31.27 9.70 15.93
C LEU A 626 -30.66 9.91 14.53
N LYS A 627 -31.11 9.17 13.51
CA LYS A 627 -30.67 9.36 12.12
C LYS A 627 -30.99 10.77 11.63
N SER A 628 -32.21 11.25 11.91
CA SER A 628 -32.64 12.60 11.53
C SER A 628 -31.78 13.68 12.21
N LYS A 629 -31.50 13.53 13.51
CA LYS A 629 -30.68 14.47 14.29
C LYS A 629 -29.20 14.46 13.88
N THR A 630 -28.64 13.28 13.60
CA THR A 630 -27.26 13.16 13.10
C THR A 630 -27.10 13.72 11.69
N TYR A 631 -28.09 13.51 10.81
CA TYR A 631 -28.13 14.17 9.51
C TYR A 631 -28.15 15.70 9.64
N TRP A 632 -29.04 16.23 10.49
CA TRP A 632 -29.13 17.66 10.72
C TRP A 632 -27.83 18.25 11.30
N ALA A 633 -27.23 17.61 12.29
CA ALA A 633 -25.94 18.02 12.86
C ALA A 633 -24.84 18.08 11.77
N ARG A 634 -24.82 17.11 10.85
CA ARG A 634 -23.88 17.09 9.72
C ARG A 634 -24.12 18.24 8.74
N GLN A 635 -25.36 18.60 8.47
CA GLN A 635 -25.68 19.77 7.62
C GLN A 635 -25.24 21.09 8.26
N VAL A 636 -25.43 21.24 9.57
CA VAL A 636 -24.94 22.40 10.33
C VAL A 636 -23.41 22.45 10.30
N GLN A 637 -22.72 21.32 10.49
CA GLN A 637 -21.26 21.23 10.37
C GLN A 637 -20.74 21.62 8.98
N PHE A 638 -21.34 21.11 7.90
CA PHE A 638 -20.95 21.49 6.54
C PHE A 638 -21.13 22.99 6.29
N SER A 639 -22.24 23.56 6.79
CA SER A 639 -22.50 25.00 6.68
C SER A 639 -21.47 25.83 7.45
N LEU A 640 -21.08 25.39 8.65
CA LEU A 640 -20.01 26.00 9.44
C LEU A 640 -18.65 25.91 8.74
N LEU A 641 -18.28 24.74 8.21
CA LEU A 641 -17.02 24.55 7.48
C LEU A 641 -16.93 25.42 6.22
N SER A 642 -18.03 25.57 5.48
CA SER A 642 -18.07 26.48 4.34
C SER A 642 -17.81 27.93 4.77
N ARG A 643 -18.41 28.36 5.89
CA ARG A 643 -18.24 29.72 6.42
C ARG A 643 -16.85 29.96 7.03
N TYR A 644 -16.21 28.93 7.61
CA TYR A 644 -14.83 29.01 8.08
C TYR A 644 -13.81 29.05 6.94
N ARG A 645 -14.16 28.53 5.77
CA ARG A 645 -13.31 28.60 4.57
C ARG A 645 -13.29 30.01 3.96
N ASP A 646 -14.34 30.80 4.18
CA ASP A 646 -14.42 32.16 3.67
C ASP A 646 -13.47 33.09 4.44
N GLN A 647 -12.64 33.84 3.71
CA GLN A 647 -11.64 34.75 4.30
C GLN A 647 -12.27 35.97 4.99
N THR A 648 -13.52 36.30 4.67
CA THR A 648 -14.29 37.36 5.33
C THR A 648 -14.98 36.79 6.57
N ALA A 649 -14.76 37.42 7.74
CA ALA A 649 -15.39 37.02 9.00
C ALA A 649 -16.92 37.11 8.90
N SER A 650 -17.59 36.01 8.59
CA SER A 650 -19.05 35.91 8.59
C SER A 650 -19.54 35.66 10.01
N VAL A 651 -20.57 36.40 10.45
CA VAL A 651 -21.16 36.23 11.79
C VAL A 651 -21.79 34.84 11.84
N LEU A 652 -21.38 34.04 12.83
CA LEU A 652 -21.79 32.63 12.96
C LEU A 652 -23.27 32.45 13.34
N ASN A 653 -24.04 33.53 13.56
CA ASN A 653 -25.49 33.57 13.75
C ASN A 653 -26.07 32.43 14.61
N GLY A 654 -25.40 32.07 15.71
CA GLY A 654 -25.85 31.01 16.63
C GLY A 654 -25.76 29.59 16.08
N MET A 655 -25.12 29.34 14.93
CA MET A 655 -24.92 28.00 14.38
C MET A 655 -24.06 27.11 15.28
N ASP A 656 -23.17 27.71 16.06
CA ASP A 656 -22.41 27.08 17.14
C ASP A 656 -23.32 26.57 18.27
N THR A 657 -24.27 27.40 18.72
CA THR A 657 -25.25 27.01 19.74
C THR A 657 -26.18 25.91 19.24
N LEU A 658 -26.62 25.98 17.98
CA LEU A 658 -27.40 24.94 17.32
C LEU A 658 -26.63 23.62 17.23
N LEU A 659 -25.34 23.66 16.90
CA LEU A 659 -24.51 22.47 16.85
C LEU A 659 -24.32 21.84 18.24
N MET A 660 -24.08 22.65 19.27
CA MET A 660 -23.99 22.16 20.66
C MET A 660 -25.29 21.48 21.10
N GLN A 661 -26.44 22.08 20.80
CA GLN A 661 -27.74 21.48 21.10
C GLN A 661 -27.95 20.18 20.31
N ALA A 662 -27.54 20.13 19.03
CA ALA A 662 -27.58 18.91 18.22
C ALA A 662 -26.82 17.75 18.89
N PHE A 663 -25.62 18.04 19.40
CA PHE A 663 -24.79 17.03 20.05
C PHE A 663 -25.36 16.58 21.39
N GLN A 664 -25.94 17.48 22.17
CA GLN A 664 -26.63 17.12 23.41
C GLN A 664 -27.83 16.21 23.13
N ASP A 665 -28.64 16.54 22.12
CA ASP A 665 -29.76 15.70 21.67
C ASP A 665 -29.30 14.31 21.21
N ILE A 666 -28.23 14.24 20.40
CA ILE A 666 -27.65 12.98 19.91
C ILE A 666 -27.17 12.12 21.09
N ASN A 667 -26.45 12.70 22.05
CA ASN A 667 -25.96 11.97 23.21
C ASN A 667 -27.12 11.47 24.09
N HIS A 668 -28.16 12.29 24.29
CA HIS A 668 -29.35 11.89 25.03
C HIS A 668 -30.08 10.72 24.34
N LEU A 669 -30.29 10.80 23.02
CA LEU A 669 -30.89 9.73 22.23
C LEU A 669 -30.04 8.46 22.20
N ALA A 670 -28.71 8.58 22.11
CA ALA A 670 -27.80 7.45 22.18
C ALA A 670 -27.89 6.73 23.53
N ASN A 671 -27.86 7.47 24.64
CA ASN A 671 -28.04 6.92 25.99
C ASN A 671 -29.42 6.27 26.17
N LYS A 672 -30.47 6.89 25.63
CA LYS A 672 -31.82 6.32 25.60
C LYS A 672 -31.85 5.00 24.83
N LEU A 673 -31.23 4.94 23.64
CA LEU A 673 -31.15 3.72 22.83
C LEU A 673 -30.37 2.60 23.51
N VAL A 674 -29.27 2.91 24.21
CA VAL A 674 -28.54 1.91 25.01
C VAL A 674 -29.45 1.29 26.06
N LYS A 675 -30.18 2.12 26.83
CA LYS A 675 -31.17 1.63 27.82
C LYS A 675 -32.30 0.82 27.19
N MET A 676 -32.77 1.21 26.00
CA MET A 676 -33.80 0.48 25.28
C MET A 676 -33.29 -0.87 24.75
N ASN A 677 -32.04 -0.93 24.28
CA ASN A 677 -31.41 -2.17 23.84
C ASN A 677 -31.18 -3.13 25.00
N THR A 678 -30.77 -2.65 26.18
CA THR A 678 -30.65 -3.51 27.37
C THR A 678 -31.99 -4.08 27.80
N GLU A 679 -33.07 -3.29 27.76
CA GLU A 679 -34.42 -3.77 28.02
C GLU A 679 -34.93 -4.73 26.93
N LEU A 680 -34.57 -4.50 25.67
CA LEU A 680 -34.89 -5.40 24.56
C LEU A 680 -34.20 -6.76 24.74
N GLU A 681 -32.89 -6.76 25.01
CA GLU A 681 -32.11 -7.98 25.31
C GLU A 681 -32.71 -8.74 26.51
N ARG A 682 -33.29 -8.03 27.49
CA ARG A 682 -34.00 -8.63 28.61
C ARG A 682 -35.27 -9.37 28.17
N VAL A 683 -36.13 -8.73 27.39
CA VAL A 683 -37.38 -9.34 26.88
C VAL A 683 -37.10 -10.48 25.91
N GLU A 684 -36.09 -10.35 25.04
CA GLU A 684 -35.68 -11.39 24.10
C GLU A 684 -35.23 -12.67 24.83
N ARG A 685 -34.50 -12.54 25.94
CA ARG A 685 -34.14 -13.69 26.79
C ARG A 685 -35.36 -14.33 27.46
N GLN A 686 -36.28 -13.53 27.98
CA GLN A 686 -37.53 -14.03 28.57
C GLN A 686 -38.36 -14.81 27.55
N LEU A 687 -38.46 -14.29 26.32
CA LEU A 687 -39.13 -14.96 25.21
C LEU A 687 -38.40 -16.24 24.79
N GLY A 688 -37.06 -16.21 24.73
CA GLY A 688 -36.25 -17.39 24.43
C GLY A 688 -36.51 -18.56 25.39
N CYS A 689 -36.64 -18.29 26.70
CA CYS A 689 -37.05 -19.29 27.69
C CYS A 689 -38.44 -19.86 27.38
N ALA A 690 -39.41 -19.00 27.07
CA ALA A 690 -40.79 -19.41 26.77
C ALA A 690 -40.90 -20.24 25.48
N ILE A 691 -40.18 -19.85 24.42
CA ILE A 691 -40.11 -20.61 23.16
C ILE A 691 -39.49 -21.98 23.40
N LYS A 692 -38.37 -22.06 24.12
CA LYS A 692 -37.71 -23.35 24.45
C LYS A 692 -38.66 -24.28 25.19
N LEU A 693 -39.36 -23.80 26.22
CA LEU A 693 -40.35 -24.59 26.93
C LEU A 693 -41.45 -25.10 25.99
N CYS A 694 -42.01 -24.23 25.16
CA CYS A 694 -43.07 -24.61 24.23
C CYS A 694 -42.61 -25.59 23.15
N CYS A 695 -41.40 -25.45 22.61
CA CYS A 695 -40.81 -26.42 21.68
C CYS A 695 -40.67 -27.80 22.32
N GLN A 696 -40.19 -27.88 23.56
CA GLN A 696 -40.10 -29.13 24.30
C GLN A 696 -41.48 -29.73 24.63
N LEU A 697 -42.47 -28.89 25.00
CA LEU A 697 -43.84 -29.35 25.22
C LEU A 697 -44.47 -29.90 23.93
N VAL A 698 -44.21 -29.27 22.78
CA VAL A 698 -44.64 -29.76 21.47
C VAL A 698 -43.93 -31.07 21.13
N ALA A 699 -42.62 -31.18 21.36
CA ALA A 699 -41.85 -32.41 21.12
C ALA A 699 -42.40 -33.58 21.95
N VAL A 700 -42.70 -33.36 23.23
CA VAL A 700 -43.33 -34.35 24.12
C VAL A 700 -44.75 -34.72 23.65
N SER A 701 -45.52 -33.76 23.14
CA SER A 701 -46.86 -34.03 22.58
C SER A 701 -46.83 -34.76 21.23
N ALA A 702 -45.75 -34.58 20.46
CA ALA A 702 -45.63 -35.00 19.07
C ALA A 702 -44.69 -36.20 18.88
N ALA A 703 -44.46 -37.00 19.92
CA ALA A 703 -43.59 -38.19 19.99
C ALA A 703 -43.90 -39.32 18.99
N ALA A 704 -44.56 -39.04 17.85
CA ALA A 704 -44.85 -39.94 16.75
C ALA A 704 -44.13 -39.61 15.42
N ASN A 705 -43.48 -38.44 15.22
CA ASN A 705 -42.87 -38.09 13.91
C ASN A 705 -41.43 -37.52 14.00
N ALA A 706 -40.43 -38.29 13.56
CA ALA A 706 -39.00 -37.94 13.59
C ALA A 706 -38.63 -36.65 12.81
N ALA A 707 -39.27 -36.38 11.67
CA ALA A 707 -39.02 -35.18 10.85
C ALA A 707 -39.45 -33.86 11.52
N LYS A 708 -40.36 -33.90 12.51
CA LYS A 708 -40.73 -32.72 13.30
C LYS A 708 -39.69 -32.43 14.40
N SER A 709 -38.94 -33.44 14.85
CA SER A 709 -37.89 -33.27 15.87
C SER A 709 -36.73 -32.45 15.32
N GLU A 710 -36.25 -32.75 14.11
CA GLU A 710 -35.17 -31.97 13.46
C GLU A 710 -35.56 -30.51 13.22
N LEU A 711 -36.82 -30.24 12.87
CA LEU A 711 -37.33 -28.88 12.65
C LEU A 711 -37.48 -28.11 13.97
N LEU A 712 -37.94 -28.79 15.04
CA LEU A 712 -38.00 -28.21 16.38
C LEU A 712 -36.60 -27.94 16.96
N GLU A 713 -35.64 -28.84 16.74
CA GLU A 713 -34.23 -28.66 17.10
C GLU A 713 -33.58 -27.51 16.31
N ALA A 714 -33.90 -27.35 15.03
CA ALA A 714 -33.46 -26.22 14.21
C ALA A 714 -34.04 -24.89 14.72
N ILE A 715 -35.31 -24.88 15.15
CA ILE A 715 -35.96 -23.71 15.77
C ILE A 715 -35.30 -23.39 17.12
N GLU A 716 -35.04 -24.39 17.97
CA GLU A 716 -34.32 -24.19 19.24
C GLU A 716 -32.87 -23.69 19.03
N ALA A 717 -32.17 -24.17 18.01
CA ALA A 717 -30.84 -23.67 17.61
C ALA A 717 -30.88 -22.21 17.12
N SER A 718 -31.95 -21.81 16.43
CA SER A 718 -32.15 -20.43 15.96
C SER A 718 -32.47 -19.44 17.09
N VAL A 719 -33.05 -19.92 18.20
CA VAL A 719 -33.45 -19.12 19.37
C VAL A 719 -32.33 -19.02 20.42
N SER A 720 -31.46 -20.03 20.50
CA SER A 720 -30.33 -20.08 21.44
C SER A 720 -29.08 -19.34 20.97
N SER A 721 -28.89 -19.21 19.65
CA SER A 721 -27.91 -18.29 19.11
C SER A 721 -28.37 -16.86 19.38
N SER A 722 -27.44 -15.92 19.59
CA SER A 722 -27.69 -14.48 19.76
C SER A 722 -28.29 -13.80 18.50
N PHE A 723 -29.02 -14.56 17.69
CA PHE A 723 -29.50 -14.32 16.34
C PHE A 723 -31.03 -14.12 16.29
N ILE A 724 -31.68 -13.85 17.43
CA ILE A 724 -33.08 -13.38 17.44
C ILE A 724 -33.24 -12.12 16.56
N HIS A 725 -32.17 -11.35 16.32
CA HIS A 725 -32.17 -10.20 15.42
C HIS A 725 -32.14 -10.57 13.91
N LYS A 726 -31.60 -11.72 13.51
CA LYS A 726 -31.48 -12.11 12.08
C LYS A 726 -32.57 -13.11 11.65
N ALA A 727 -32.96 -14.03 12.53
CA ALA A 727 -34.00 -15.02 12.23
C ALA A 727 -35.40 -14.39 12.07
N LEU A 728 -35.69 -13.30 12.79
CA LEU A 728 -36.96 -12.55 12.68
C LEU A 728 -36.97 -11.49 11.57
N CYS A 729 -35.85 -11.25 10.86
CA CYS A 729 -35.85 -10.39 9.67
C CYS A 729 -36.02 -11.18 8.36
N SER A 730 -35.93 -12.52 8.41
CA SER A 730 -36.13 -13.42 7.27
C SER A 730 -37.52 -14.09 7.25
N LEU A 731 -38.34 -13.82 8.26
CA LEU A 731 -39.78 -14.10 8.32
C LEU A 731 -40.51 -12.75 8.22
#